data_AF-A0A2T2TIW7-F1
#
_entry.id   AF-A0A2T2TIW7-F1
#
_cell.length_a   1.000
_cell.length_b   1.000
_cell.length_c   1.000
_cell.angle_alpha   90.00
_cell.angle_beta   90.00
_cell.angle_gamma   90.00
#
_symmetry.space_group_name_H-M   'P 1'
#
loop_
_entity.id
_entity.type
_entity.pdbx_description
1 polymer ?
#
loop_
_entity_poly.entity_id
_entity_poly.type
_entity_poly.pdbx_seq_one_letter_code
_entity_poly.pdbx_strand_id
1 'polypeptide(L)'
;MQRLRYLNALLLAALFVAAGCAGSQPSTPPASGGEDGGMTAGTSMVGDIRVSEFDVSEITYPAVEDFQMPDIEKLELDNGMTVYLIEDHELPTVSATARVGAGEVWAPADHAGLASVTGTVMRTGGTQSMSSDEVNQLLENLGATVETSIGQTSGTAYMNTLAENVDRVLPVFADVLMNPAFAEDKIEQAKSQQKTSISRRNENPQQIGFRELNKLVYGADSPYAKVPQYYTIDEITREDVTRFHGKYFTPNNTLLSVWGDFDPAEMKRKLREAFGDWARAEGFQKPEPPAVEGERDYSVNVVPKSDVTQSTILIGHLGEIKRNNPDYFPVIVMNQVLSGGFSGRLFQNVRKDQGLAYSVFGNYGAGYDREGRFFSGVFTKSSSTVEGARAVIEEIERMRQEAPSEEELELAKQSYLNSFVFNFDSRREILDRLMTYEYYGYPQNFLDQIKQGVEDVTAEDVLRVSKKYLHPDQVDILVVGNRENFDQDLATLTKDGTVNEIDISIPTEPPGGPADGEKEAPTATDEQVAAGQDLLAEVREAMGGDAYDDIDNVRRSVETNAGGQTIEQTIATNLAGQVRAEVSTPRGTVTIIDDGEQAFIKTPRGTQPAPPQVRKQFLGGLQRNFSYLMTQPGELEVSDQGTQTVEGTELRALRVTPPGGNAFTLMVDPETMMPARMSFQGQNPQTGQSFEATNVFSDYREKSGVMVPYTTTTYRGGEEAATTTVTGFETNVDFPDGYFSVEQ
;
A
#
# COMPACT_ATOMS: atom_id res chain seq x y z
N MET A 1 -25.59 1.06 18.76
CA MET A 1 -24.36 1.18 17.94
C MET A 1 -24.20 2.54 17.24
N GLN A 2 -25.23 3.15 16.64
CA GLN A 2 -25.12 4.53 16.08
C GLN A 2 -24.69 5.58 17.13
N ARG A 3 -25.16 5.50 18.37
CA ARG A 3 -24.85 6.46 19.45
C ARG A 3 -23.42 6.37 20.04
N LEU A 4 -22.63 5.34 19.69
CA LEU A 4 -21.20 5.23 20.04
C LEU A 4 -20.31 5.86 18.95
N ARG A 5 -20.67 5.67 17.67
CA ARG A 5 -20.00 6.30 16.51
C ARG A 5 -20.04 7.83 16.56
N TYR A 6 -21.16 8.40 17.00
CA TYR A 6 -21.28 9.86 17.16
C TYR A 6 -20.57 10.44 18.38
N LEU A 7 -20.19 9.64 19.38
CA LEU A 7 -19.41 10.11 20.52
C LEU A 7 -17.92 10.18 20.15
N ASN A 8 -17.43 9.17 19.44
CA ASN A 8 -16.08 9.18 18.86
C ASN A 8 -15.91 10.34 17.87
N ALA A 9 -16.90 10.61 17.00
CA ALA A 9 -16.84 11.74 16.06
C ALA A 9 -16.74 13.12 16.73
N LEU A 10 -17.34 13.32 17.91
CA LEU A 10 -17.28 14.60 18.65
C LEU A 10 -16.01 14.74 19.51
N LEU A 11 -15.52 13.65 20.12
CA LEU A 11 -14.18 13.63 20.73
C LEU A 11 -13.10 13.93 19.70
N LEU A 12 -13.27 13.39 18.49
CA LEU A 12 -12.39 13.62 17.35
C LEU A 12 -12.43 15.07 16.89
N ALA A 13 -13.61 15.71 16.79
CA ALA A 13 -13.71 17.13 16.44
C ALA A 13 -12.99 18.05 17.47
N ALA A 14 -13.09 17.73 18.76
CA ALA A 14 -12.41 18.48 19.83
C ALA A 14 -10.88 18.34 19.75
N LEU A 15 -10.38 17.12 19.51
CA LEU A 15 -8.95 16.81 19.35
C LEU A 15 -8.37 17.34 18.04
N PHE A 16 -9.16 17.28 16.97
CA PHE A 16 -8.77 17.83 15.68
C PHE A 16 -8.56 19.33 15.80
N VAL A 17 -9.42 20.06 16.50
CA VAL A 17 -9.28 21.53 16.59
C VAL A 17 -8.16 21.99 17.52
N ALA A 18 -7.85 21.26 18.60
CA ALA A 18 -6.67 21.56 19.41
C ALA A 18 -5.34 21.42 18.63
N ALA A 19 -5.37 20.70 17.49
CA ALA A 19 -4.25 20.49 16.59
C ALA A 19 -4.46 21.08 15.17
N GLY A 20 -5.46 21.94 14.95
CA GLY A 20 -5.75 22.57 13.64
C GLY A 20 -6.15 21.60 12.50
N CYS A 21 -6.78 20.48 12.84
CA CYS A 21 -6.99 19.29 12.00
C CYS A 21 -8.44 19.00 11.59
N ALA A 22 -9.25 19.95 11.13
CA ALA A 22 -10.53 19.57 10.53
C ALA A 22 -10.35 19.12 9.06
N GLY A 23 -10.69 17.88 8.75
CA GLY A 23 -10.89 17.41 7.37
C GLY A 23 -12.36 17.45 6.99
N SER A 24 -12.67 17.82 5.74
CA SER A 24 -14.01 17.74 5.18
C SER A 24 -14.49 16.29 5.10
N GLN A 25 -15.68 16.00 5.66
CA GLN A 25 -16.30 14.68 5.48
C GLN A 25 -16.91 14.58 4.08
N PRO A 26 -16.74 13.45 3.36
CA PRO A 26 -17.48 13.20 2.13
C PRO A 26 -18.98 13.02 2.44
N SER A 27 -19.83 13.70 1.68
CA SER A 27 -21.28 13.60 1.75
C SER A 27 -21.76 12.21 1.30
N THR A 28 -22.45 11.50 2.17
CA THR A 28 -23.22 10.29 1.80
C THR A 28 -24.42 10.68 0.93
N PRO A 29 -24.71 9.96 -0.17
CA PRO A 29 -25.92 10.18 -0.95
C PRO A 29 -27.17 9.81 -0.13
N PRO A 30 -28.32 10.46 -0.36
CA PRO A 30 -29.54 10.17 0.38
C PRO A 30 -30.07 8.77 0.07
N ALA A 31 -30.42 8.04 1.12
CA ALA A 31 -31.20 6.81 1.03
C ALA A 31 -32.58 7.13 0.43
N SER A 32 -32.92 6.44 -0.66
CA SER A 32 -34.26 6.46 -1.23
C SER A 32 -35.26 5.91 -0.21
N GLY A 33 -36.22 6.74 0.19
CA GLY A 33 -37.35 6.34 1.03
C GLY A 33 -38.26 5.35 0.30
N GLY A 34 -38.46 4.19 0.91
CA GLY A 34 -39.56 3.28 0.61
C GLY A 34 -40.54 3.34 1.77
N GLU A 35 -41.77 3.71 1.47
CA GLU A 35 -42.87 3.90 2.42
C GLU A 35 -43.32 2.59 3.08
N ASP A 36 -43.74 2.74 4.34
CA ASP A 36 -44.35 1.74 5.20
C ASP A 36 -45.70 1.28 4.62
N GLY A 37 -45.78 0.02 4.20
CA GLY A 37 -47.01 -0.67 3.83
C GLY A 37 -47.16 -1.92 4.68
N GLY A 38 -47.80 -1.78 5.85
CA GLY A 38 -48.11 -2.91 6.72
C GLY A 38 -49.03 -3.92 6.03
N MET A 39 -48.61 -5.18 5.98
CA MET A 39 -49.49 -6.30 5.66
C MET A 39 -49.57 -7.25 6.87
N THR A 40 -50.80 -7.41 7.33
CA THR A 40 -51.25 -8.28 8.41
C THR A 40 -50.96 -9.76 8.13
N ALA A 41 -50.79 -10.52 9.21
CA ALA A 41 -50.63 -11.97 9.20
C ALA A 41 -51.76 -12.66 8.42
N GLY A 42 -51.39 -13.32 7.32
CA GLY A 42 -52.24 -14.21 6.54
C GLY A 42 -51.70 -15.63 6.58
N THR A 43 -52.44 -16.50 7.27
CA THR A 43 -52.30 -17.96 7.27
C THR A 43 -52.33 -18.54 5.85
N SER A 44 -51.56 -19.62 5.63
CA SER A 44 -51.65 -20.58 4.53
C SER A 44 -51.13 -20.14 3.15
N MET A 45 -49.87 -20.51 2.85
CA MET A 45 -49.44 -21.09 1.56
C MET A 45 -48.03 -21.69 1.78
N VAL A 46 -47.96 -22.95 2.24
CA VAL A 46 -46.77 -23.78 2.03
C VAL A 46 -46.81 -24.16 0.55
N GLY A 47 -46.27 -23.29 -0.29
CA GLY A 47 -46.02 -23.59 -1.70
C GLY A 47 -44.67 -24.30 -1.82
N ASP A 48 -44.69 -25.48 -2.45
CA ASP A 48 -43.55 -26.36 -2.69
C ASP A 48 -42.26 -25.60 -3.04
N ILE A 49 -41.23 -25.76 -2.20
CA ILE A 49 -39.85 -25.65 -2.67
C ILE A 49 -39.67 -26.83 -3.63
N ARG A 50 -39.78 -26.56 -4.93
CA ARG A 50 -39.38 -27.54 -5.95
C ARG A 50 -37.88 -27.75 -5.85
N VAL A 51 -37.46 -28.74 -5.07
CA VAL A 51 -36.14 -29.36 -5.24
C VAL A 51 -36.20 -30.00 -6.62
N SER A 52 -35.36 -29.56 -7.56
CA SER A 52 -35.29 -30.22 -8.86
C SER A 52 -34.95 -31.70 -8.63
N GLU A 53 -35.71 -32.62 -9.21
CA GLU A 53 -35.37 -34.06 -9.30
C GLU A 53 -34.14 -34.31 -10.21
N PHE A 54 -33.49 -33.25 -10.66
CA PHE A 54 -32.30 -33.33 -11.49
C PHE A 54 -31.14 -33.88 -10.66
N ASP A 55 -30.80 -35.14 -10.88
CA ASP A 55 -29.60 -35.75 -10.33
C ASP A 55 -28.39 -35.12 -11.02
N VAL A 56 -27.63 -34.33 -10.27
CA VAL A 56 -26.43 -33.66 -10.77
C VAL A 56 -25.38 -34.67 -11.25
N SER A 57 -25.46 -35.93 -10.81
CA SER A 57 -24.61 -37.03 -11.30
C SER A 57 -24.96 -37.52 -12.70
N GLU A 58 -26.13 -37.14 -13.24
CA GLU A 58 -26.54 -37.43 -14.62
C GLU A 58 -26.08 -36.35 -15.63
N ILE A 59 -25.37 -35.30 -15.18
CA ILE A 59 -24.75 -34.33 -16.09
C ILE A 59 -23.63 -35.02 -16.88
N THR A 60 -23.89 -35.29 -18.15
CA THR A 60 -22.86 -35.72 -19.08
C THR A 60 -22.11 -34.51 -19.62
N TYR A 61 -20.83 -34.40 -19.27
CA TYR A 61 -19.95 -33.41 -19.88
C TYR A 61 -19.43 -33.95 -21.22
N PRO A 62 -19.44 -33.14 -22.30
CA PRO A 62 -18.73 -33.52 -23.51
C PRO A 62 -17.26 -33.77 -23.17
N ALA A 63 -16.63 -34.73 -23.86
CA ALA A 63 -15.18 -34.87 -23.77
C ALA A 63 -14.54 -33.53 -24.13
N VAL A 64 -13.48 -33.15 -23.41
CA VAL A 64 -12.70 -31.96 -23.72
C VAL A 64 -12.26 -32.05 -25.17
N GLU A 65 -12.77 -31.17 -26.03
CA GLU A 65 -12.38 -31.17 -27.44
C GLU A 65 -10.88 -30.89 -27.56
N ASP A 66 -10.25 -31.51 -28.56
CA ASP A 66 -8.85 -31.26 -28.83
C ASP A 66 -8.64 -29.80 -29.23
N PHE A 67 -7.68 -29.17 -28.57
CA PHE A 67 -7.24 -27.79 -28.83
C PHE A 67 -6.87 -27.62 -30.32
N GLN A 68 -7.52 -26.67 -30.99
CA GLN A 68 -7.13 -26.24 -32.33
C GLN A 68 -6.39 -24.91 -32.22
N MET A 69 -5.12 -24.92 -32.58
CA MET A 69 -4.30 -23.71 -32.61
C MET A 69 -4.85 -22.77 -33.69
N PRO A 70 -5.16 -21.50 -33.37
CA PRO A 70 -5.62 -20.55 -34.37
C PRO A 70 -4.50 -20.25 -35.37
N ASP A 71 -4.86 -19.88 -36.59
CA ASP A 71 -3.90 -19.41 -37.57
C ASP A 71 -3.30 -18.07 -37.10
N ILE A 72 -2.04 -18.11 -36.68
CA ILE A 72 -1.31 -16.94 -36.18
C ILE A 72 -0.36 -16.44 -37.25
N GLU A 73 -0.53 -15.18 -37.63
CA GLU A 73 0.36 -14.52 -38.56
C GLU A 73 1.47 -13.78 -37.81
N LYS A 74 2.73 -14.16 -38.07
CA LYS A 74 3.91 -13.45 -37.55
C LYS A 74 4.36 -12.36 -38.54
N LEU A 75 4.55 -11.15 -38.03
CA LEU A 75 5.16 -10.02 -38.73
C LEU A 75 6.43 -9.61 -37.98
N GLU A 76 7.57 -9.67 -38.65
CA GLU A 76 8.80 -9.05 -38.16
C GLU A 76 8.98 -7.70 -38.84
N LEU A 77 9.14 -6.64 -38.04
CA LEU A 77 9.45 -5.30 -38.52
C LEU A 77 10.97 -5.13 -38.68
N ASP A 78 11.39 -4.24 -39.59
CA ASP A 78 12.82 -4.01 -39.89
C ASP A 78 13.62 -3.52 -38.68
N ASN A 79 12.95 -2.88 -37.71
CA ASN A 79 13.54 -2.44 -36.43
C ASN A 79 13.70 -3.57 -35.39
N GLY A 80 13.31 -4.80 -35.74
CA GLY A 80 13.44 -5.98 -34.88
C GLY A 80 12.25 -6.23 -33.95
N MET A 81 11.20 -5.40 -34.01
CA MET A 81 9.96 -5.67 -33.28
C MET A 81 9.21 -6.84 -33.91
N THR A 82 8.75 -7.76 -33.06
CA THR A 82 7.95 -8.91 -33.48
C THR A 82 6.50 -8.68 -33.14
N VAL A 83 5.63 -8.87 -34.13
CA VAL A 83 4.17 -8.73 -34.01
C VAL A 83 3.47 -10.03 -34.38
N TYR A 84 2.52 -10.45 -33.57
CA TYR A 84 1.64 -11.58 -33.83
C TYR A 84 0.21 -11.09 -34.08
N LEU A 85 -0.44 -11.58 -35.12
CA LEU A 85 -1.79 -11.20 -35.51
C LEU A 85 -2.73 -12.40 -35.54
N ILE A 86 -3.94 -12.20 -35.04
CA ILE A 86 -5.06 -13.12 -35.24
C ILE A 86 -6.28 -12.32 -35.74
N GLU A 87 -6.72 -12.59 -36.96
CA GLU A 87 -8.00 -12.10 -37.48
C GLU A 87 -9.16 -12.79 -36.74
N ASP A 88 -10.13 -12.01 -36.26
CA ASP A 88 -11.32 -12.51 -35.59
C ASP A 88 -12.52 -11.56 -35.74
N HIS A 89 -13.48 -11.94 -36.59
CA HIS A 89 -14.68 -11.13 -36.88
C HIS A 89 -15.87 -11.43 -35.96
N GLU A 90 -15.69 -12.15 -34.84
CA GLU A 90 -16.79 -12.45 -33.91
C GLU A 90 -17.38 -11.18 -33.29
N LEU A 91 -16.53 -10.20 -32.97
CA LEU A 91 -16.91 -8.90 -32.43
C LEU A 91 -16.22 -7.78 -33.23
N PRO A 92 -16.90 -6.62 -33.45
CA PRO A 92 -16.35 -5.50 -34.23
C PRO A 92 -15.35 -4.68 -33.41
N THR A 93 -14.35 -5.34 -32.82
CA THR A 93 -13.35 -4.77 -31.93
C THR A 93 -11.96 -5.17 -32.38
N VAL A 94 -10.99 -4.30 -32.16
CA VAL A 94 -9.57 -4.59 -32.31
C VAL A 94 -8.88 -4.32 -30.98
N SER A 95 -8.07 -5.27 -30.56
CA SER A 95 -7.30 -5.18 -29.33
C SER A 95 -5.83 -5.48 -29.60
N ALA A 96 -4.97 -4.96 -28.73
CA ALA A 96 -3.55 -5.25 -28.80
C ALA A 96 -2.92 -5.30 -27.40
N THR A 97 -1.94 -6.17 -27.23
CA THR A 97 -1.10 -6.24 -26.03
C THR A 97 0.36 -6.20 -26.42
N ALA A 98 1.08 -5.19 -25.95
CA ALA A 98 2.54 -5.14 -26.02
C ALA A 98 3.13 -5.67 -24.71
N ARG A 99 4.09 -6.60 -24.79
CA ARG A 99 4.90 -7.06 -23.67
C ARG A 99 6.33 -6.60 -23.86
N VAL A 100 6.86 -5.92 -22.83
CA VAL A 100 8.19 -5.31 -22.84
C VAL A 100 9.04 -5.94 -21.75
N GLY A 101 10.32 -6.21 -22.04
CA GLY A 101 11.30 -6.64 -21.04
C GLY A 101 11.74 -5.52 -20.09
N ALA A 102 10.80 -5.03 -19.29
CA ALA A 102 10.95 -3.99 -18.27
C ALA A 102 10.25 -4.42 -16.98
N GLY A 103 10.72 -4.03 -15.81
CA GLY A 103 10.28 -4.70 -14.57
C GLY A 103 10.94 -4.16 -13.31
N GLU A 104 10.23 -4.27 -12.19
CA GLU A 104 10.66 -3.76 -10.89
C GLU A 104 11.99 -4.39 -10.41
N VAL A 105 12.29 -5.63 -10.81
CA VAL A 105 13.55 -6.29 -10.42
C VAL A 105 14.80 -5.57 -10.93
N TRP A 106 14.65 -4.78 -12.01
CA TRP A 106 15.74 -4.00 -12.61
C TRP A 106 15.76 -2.54 -12.12
N ALA A 107 14.84 -2.15 -11.25
CA ALA A 107 14.91 -0.86 -10.56
C ALA A 107 16.00 -0.91 -9.46
N PRO A 108 16.80 0.17 -9.30
CA PRO A 108 17.69 0.33 -8.16
C PRO A 108 16.96 0.16 -6.82
N ALA A 109 17.65 -0.35 -5.79
CA ALA A 109 17.01 -0.64 -4.49
C ALA A 109 16.53 0.64 -3.77
N ASP A 110 17.28 1.72 -3.91
CA ASP A 110 16.95 3.07 -3.43
C ASP A 110 15.81 3.75 -4.22
N HIS A 111 15.39 3.16 -5.35
CA HIS A 111 14.29 3.65 -6.20
C HIS A 111 13.17 2.60 -6.32
N ALA A 112 12.94 1.79 -5.28
CA ALA A 112 11.81 0.87 -5.26
C ALA A 112 10.49 1.62 -5.48
N GLY A 113 9.75 1.22 -6.52
CA GLY A 113 8.55 1.89 -7.04
C GLY A 113 8.75 2.60 -8.38
N LEU A 114 10.00 2.74 -8.87
CA LEU A 114 10.32 3.42 -10.13
C LEU A 114 9.61 2.80 -11.34
N ALA A 115 9.58 1.48 -11.45
CA ALA A 115 8.97 0.83 -12.60
C ALA A 115 7.43 1.01 -12.56
N SER A 116 6.82 0.88 -11.37
CA SER A 116 5.39 1.15 -11.17
C SER A 116 4.99 2.60 -11.52
N VAL A 117 5.76 3.59 -11.06
CA VAL A 117 5.55 5.00 -11.41
C VAL A 117 5.71 5.21 -12.92
N THR A 118 6.78 4.66 -13.52
CA THR A 118 7.00 4.74 -14.96
C THR A 118 5.82 4.18 -15.75
N GLY A 119 5.38 2.97 -15.41
CA GLY A 119 4.25 2.31 -16.07
C GLY A 119 2.94 3.09 -15.93
N THR A 120 2.68 3.72 -14.78
CA THR A 120 1.49 4.56 -14.58
C THR A 120 1.56 5.83 -15.43
N VAL A 121 2.69 6.54 -15.40
CA VAL A 121 2.86 7.84 -16.03
C VAL A 121 3.03 7.74 -17.54
N MET A 122 3.45 6.60 -18.08
CA MET A 122 3.46 6.37 -19.53
C MET A 122 2.10 6.66 -20.18
N ARG A 123 1.00 6.19 -19.57
CA ARG A 123 -0.36 6.45 -20.05
C ARG A 123 -0.94 7.76 -19.55
N THR A 124 -0.76 8.09 -18.27
CA THR A 124 -1.42 9.27 -17.67
C THR A 124 -0.69 10.58 -17.98
N GLY A 125 0.60 10.53 -18.29
CA GLY A 125 1.46 11.68 -18.59
C GLY A 125 1.24 12.33 -19.95
N GLY A 126 0.41 11.72 -20.82
CA GLY A 126 0.34 12.08 -22.23
C GLY A 126 1.59 11.65 -23.00
N THR A 127 1.66 12.04 -24.27
CA THR A 127 2.76 11.75 -25.18
C THR A 127 3.40 13.05 -25.66
N GLN A 128 4.53 12.96 -26.36
CA GLN A 128 5.17 14.14 -26.95
C GLN A 128 4.28 14.83 -28.00
N SER A 129 3.34 14.11 -28.61
CA SER A 129 2.42 14.65 -29.61
C SER A 129 1.06 15.08 -29.05
N MET A 130 0.67 14.58 -27.87
CA MET A 130 -0.63 14.84 -27.25
C MET A 130 -0.52 15.03 -25.74
N SER A 131 -1.14 16.08 -25.20
CA SER A 131 -1.27 16.25 -23.76
C SER A 131 -2.10 15.12 -23.11
N SER A 132 -1.97 14.97 -21.79
CA SER A 132 -2.75 14.01 -20.99
C SER A 132 -4.26 14.11 -21.26
N ASP A 133 -4.79 15.34 -21.26
CA ASP A 133 -6.22 15.60 -21.47
C ASP A 133 -6.67 15.27 -22.89
N GLU A 134 -5.85 15.56 -23.91
CA GLU A 134 -6.15 15.21 -25.30
C GLU A 134 -6.20 13.69 -25.50
N VAL A 135 -5.25 12.95 -24.91
CA VAL A 135 -5.27 11.47 -24.96
C VAL A 135 -6.54 10.93 -24.29
N ASN A 136 -6.87 11.42 -23.09
CA ASN A 136 -8.07 10.98 -22.36
C ASN A 136 -9.35 11.29 -23.14
N GLN A 137 -9.50 12.53 -23.60
CA GLN A 137 -10.69 12.95 -24.33
C GLN A 137 -10.87 12.19 -25.64
N LEU A 138 -9.78 11.90 -26.37
CA LEU A 138 -9.85 11.07 -27.58
C LEU A 138 -10.37 9.67 -27.25
N LEU A 139 -9.77 9.01 -26.26
CA LEU A 139 -10.11 7.63 -25.90
C LEU A 139 -11.54 7.52 -25.36
N GLU A 140 -11.95 8.44 -24.48
CA GLU A 140 -13.31 8.50 -23.93
C GLU A 140 -14.37 8.70 -25.01
N ASN A 141 -14.15 9.65 -25.93
CA ASN A 141 -15.08 9.91 -27.03
C ASN A 141 -15.26 8.71 -27.97
N LEU A 142 -14.26 7.84 -28.05
CA LEU A 142 -14.27 6.64 -28.89
C LEU A 142 -14.68 5.37 -28.13
N GLY A 143 -14.91 5.46 -26.82
CA GLY A 143 -15.09 4.28 -25.97
C GLY A 143 -13.89 3.33 -26.02
N ALA A 144 -12.70 3.86 -26.29
CA ALA A 144 -11.46 3.11 -26.43
C ALA A 144 -10.67 3.10 -25.11
N THR A 145 -9.81 2.11 -24.96
CA THR A 145 -8.96 1.95 -23.78
C THR A 145 -7.52 1.79 -24.23
N VAL A 146 -6.60 2.51 -23.58
CA VAL A 146 -5.17 2.27 -23.63
C VAL A 146 -4.67 2.31 -22.19
N GLU A 147 -3.99 1.28 -21.74
CA GLU A 147 -3.49 1.19 -20.36
C GLU A 147 -2.07 0.64 -20.33
N THR A 148 -1.27 1.09 -19.38
CA THR A 148 0.12 0.66 -19.20
C THR A 148 0.38 0.25 -17.77
N SER A 149 1.21 -0.78 -17.58
CA SER A 149 1.67 -1.21 -16.26
C SER A 149 3.03 -1.86 -16.37
N ILE A 150 3.81 -1.81 -15.29
CA ILE A 150 5.07 -2.55 -15.20
C ILE A 150 5.02 -3.41 -13.95
N GLY A 151 5.14 -4.72 -14.15
CA GLY A 151 5.15 -5.71 -13.09
C GLY A 151 6.57 -6.04 -12.63
N GLN A 152 6.72 -7.22 -12.01
CA GLN A 152 8.00 -7.63 -11.43
C GLN A 152 9.10 -7.84 -12.49
N THR A 153 8.80 -8.54 -13.60
CA THR A 153 9.78 -8.89 -14.65
C THR A 153 9.32 -8.57 -16.09
N SER A 154 8.17 -7.91 -16.26
CA SER A 154 7.68 -7.48 -17.58
C SER A 154 6.76 -6.25 -17.48
N GLY A 155 6.86 -5.39 -18.49
CA GLY A 155 5.93 -4.29 -18.76
C GLY A 155 4.85 -4.73 -19.72
N THR A 156 3.66 -4.15 -19.59
CA THR A 156 2.51 -4.41 -20.46
C THR A 156 1.88 -3.09 -20.88
N ALA A 157 1.54 -2.97 -22.17
CA ALA A 157 0.60 -1.97 -22.65
C ALA A 157 -0.56 -2.68 -23.35
N TYR A 158 -1.78 -2.27 -23.04
CA TYR A 158 -3.00 -2.84 -23.58
C TYR A 158 -3.79 -1.78 -24.35
N MET A 159 -4.41 -2.18 -25.46
CA MET A 159 -5.32 -1.37 -26.26
C MET A 159 -6.60 -2.16 -26.53
N ASN A 160 -7.74 -1.48 -26.50
CA ASN A 160 -9.00 -2.00 -27.03
C ASN A 160 -9.83 -0.89 -27.67
N THR A 161 -10.43 -1.15 -28.82
CA THR A 161 -11.29 -0.20 -29.52
C THR A 161 -12.25 -0.90 -30.48
N LEU A 162 -13.26 -0.19 -30.97
CA LEU A 162 -14.08 -0.67 -32.09
C LEU A 162 -13.25 -0.66 -33.38
N ALA A 163 -13.49 -1.63 -34.27
CA ALA A 163 -12.74 -1.80 -35.51
C ALA A 163 -12.71 -0.52 -36.38
N GLU A 164 -13.83 0.20 -36.44
CA GLU A 164 -13.96 1.48 -37.18
C GLU A 164 -13.04 2.60 -36.64
N ASN A 165 -12.58 2.49 -35.39
CA ASN A 165 -11.78 3.50 -34.71
C ASN A 165 -10.28 3.17 -34.68
N VAL A 166 -9.86 2.02 -35.21
CA VAL A 166 -8.47 1.55 -35.10
C VAL A 166 -7.46 2.53 -35.70
N ASP A 167 -7.84 3.22 -36.78
CA ASP A 167 -7.00 4.24 -37.44
C ASP A 167 -6.73 5.46 -36.57
N ARG A 168 -7.58 5.71 -35.57
CA ARG A 168 -7.44 6.82 -34.63
C ARG A 168 -6.73 6.41 -33.34
N VAL A 169 -6.92 5.16 -32.91
CA VAL A 169 -6.43 4.69 -31.60
C VAL A 169 -5.06 4.03 -31.69
N LEU A 170 -4.78 3.26 -32.75
CA LEU A 170 -3.48 2.59 -32.92
C LEU A 170 -2.29 3.57 -32.91
N PRO A 171 -2.35 4.76 -33.55
CA PRO A 171 -1.27 5.74 -33.46
C PRO A 171 -1.05 6.24 -32.02
N VAL A 172 -2.12 6.43 -31.23
CA VAL A 172 -2.00 6.86 -29.83
C VAL A 172 -1.42 5.75 -28.96
N PHE A 173 -1.82 4.50 -29.18
CA PHE A 173 -1.22 3.36 -28.51
C PHE A 173 0.29 3.26 -28.80
N ALA A 174 0.68 3.42 -30.06
CA ALA A 174 2.09 3.42 -30.45
C ALA A 174 2.85 4.59 -29.81
N ASP A 175 2.26 5.79 -29.78
CA ASP A 175 2.90 6.98 -29.22
C ASP A 175 3.04 6.91 -27.68
N VAL A 176 2.09 6.29 -26.97
CA VAL A 176 2.20 5.99 -25.52
C VAL A 176 3.37 5.04 -25.22
N LEU A 177 3.62 4.07 -26.10
CA LEU A 177 4.75 3.15 -25.96
C LEU A 177 6.09 3.81 -26.29
N MET A 178 6.14 4.58 -27.38
CA MET A 178 7.39 5.11 -27.94
C MET A 178 7.80 6.45 -27.34
N ASN A 179 6.86 7.38 -27.17
CA ASN A 179 7.14 8.78 -26.85
C ASN A 179 6.28 9.33 -25.70
N PRO A 180 6.20 8.69 -24.53
CA PRO A 180 5.53 9.27 -23.36
C PRO A 180 6.17 10.61 -22.96
N ALA A 181 5.34 11.60 -22.61
CA ALA A 181 5.81 12.94 -22.25
C ALA A 181 6.36 13.01 -20.81
N PHE A 182 5.90 12.10 -19.95
CA PHE A 182 6.19 12.08 -18.52
C PHE A 182 5.96 13.44 -17.86
N ALA A 183 4.74 13.97 -17.98
CA ALA A 183 4.36 15.25 -17.37
C ALA A 183 4.59 15.24 -15.84
N GLU A 184 5.24 16.29 -15.32
CA GLU A 184 5.70 16.36 -13.93
C GLU A 184 4.56 16.25 -12.92
N ASP A 185 3.42 16.91 -13.19
CA ASP A 185 2.23 16.86 -12.34
C ASP A 185 1.67 15.43 -12.24
N LYS A 186 1.79 14.62 -13.30
CA LYS A 186 1.36 13.23 -13.31
C LYS A 186 2.33 12.30 -12.59
N ILE A 187 3.62 12.63 -12.60
CA ILE A 187 4.62 11.94 -11.77
C ILE A 187 4.32 12.17 -10.30
N GLU A 188 4.12 13.43 -9.89
CA GLU A 188 3.78 13.75 -8.51
C GLU A 188 2.44 13.15 -8.07
N GLN A 189 1.45 13.08 -8.96
CA GLN A 189 0.20 12.37 -8.71
C GLN A 189 0.43 10.85 -8.50
N ALA A 190 1.23 10.20 -9.35
CA ALA A 190 1.55 8.79 -9.22
C ALA A 190 2.34 8.50 -7.92
N LYS A 191 3.31 9.35 -7.57
CA LYS A 191 4.03 9.31 -6.28
C LYS A 191 3.04 9.41 -5.11
N SER A 192 2.11 10.37 -5.15
CA SER A 192 1.07 10.53 -4.12
C SER A 192 0.17 9.29 -3.97
N GLN A 193 -0.22 8.65 -5.07
CA GLN A 193 -0.99 7.40 -5.05
C GLN A 193 -0.19 6.23 -4.44
N GLN A 194 1.10 6.11 -4.76
CA GLN A 194 1.99 5.12 -4.14
C GLN A 194 2.14 5.37 -2.63
N LYS A 195 2.35 6.62 -2.20
CA LYS A 195 2.40 7.00 -0.78
C LYS A 195 1.10 6.67 -0.05
N THR A 196 -0.05 6.88 -0.70
CA THR A 196 -1.36 6.49 -0.16
C THR A 196 -1.49 4.97 -0.04
N SER A 197 -0.95 4.21 -0.99
CA SER A 197 -0.92 2.75 -0.92
C SER A 197 -0.01 2.26 0.22
N ILE A 198 1.13 2.93 0.41
CA ILE A 198 2.07 2.67 1.51
C ILE A 198 1.38 2.93 2.86
N SER A 199 0.69 4.05 3.05
CA SER A 199 0.05 4.36 4.34
C SER A 199 -0.99 3.32 4.76
N ARG A 200 -1.67 2.70 3.80
CA ARG A 200 -2.74 1.72 4.01
C ARG A 200 -2.25 0.26 3.98
N ARG A 201 -0.97 0.01 3.70
CA ARG A 201 -0.43 -1.35 3.45
C ARG A 201 -0.53 -2.31 4.63
N ASN A 202 -0.83 -1.81 5.83
CA ASN A 202 -0.96 -2.58 7.05
C ASN A 202 -2.42 -2.70 7.56
N GLU A 203 -3.40 -2.29 6.75
CA GLU A 203 -4.82 -2.46 7.07
C GLU A 203 -5.26 -3.93 6.92
N ASN A 204 -4.77 -4.62 5.88
CA ASN A 204 -5.22 -5.97 5.53
C ASN A 204 -4.22 -7.06 6.00
N PRO A 205 -4.62 -8.00 6.89
CA PRO A 205 -3.75 -9.06 7.40
C PRO A 205 -3.16 -9.99 6.33
N GLN A 206 -3.90 -10.26 5.26
CA GLN A 206 -3.44 -11.14 4.18
C GLN A 206 -2.35 -10.45 3.35
N GLN A 207 -2.53 -9.16 3.03
CA GLN A 207 -1.51 -8.39 2.32
C GLN A 207 -0.22 -8.28 3.15
N ILE A 208 -0.33 -8.06 4.46
CA ILE A 208 0.82 -8.12 5.38
C ILE A 208 1.48 -9.50 5.30
N GLY A 209 0.69 -10.57 5.46
CA GLY A 209 1.19 -11.94 5.45
C GLY A 209 1.99 -12.26 4.19
N PHE A 210 1.43 -12.00 3.01
CA PHE A 210 2.13 -12.32 1.76
C PHE A 210 3.37 -11.46 1.53
N ARG A 211 3.35 -10.19 1.94
CA ARG A 211 4.50 -9.28 1.84
C ARG A 211 5.64 -9.74 2.74
N GLU A 212 5.37 -10.01 4.00
CA GLU A 212 6.41 -10.44 4.95
C GLU A 212 6.88 -11.86 4.65
N LEU A 213 6.00 -12.78 4.22
CA LEU A 213 6.44 -14.11 3.76
C LEU A 213 7.36 -14.01 2.54
N ASN A 214 7.13 -13.08 1.60
CA ASN A 214 8.06 -12.87 0.49
C ASN A 214 9.45 -12.45 0.98
N LYS A 215 9.53 -11.57 1.99
CA LYS A 215 10.82 -11.15 2.57
C LYS A 215 11.53 -12.27 3.30
N LEU A 216 10.80 -13.11 4.03
CA LEU A 216 11.37 -14.28 4.70
C LEU A 216 11.91 -15.27 3.68
N VAL A 217 11.08 -15.64 2.70
CA VAL A 217 11.42 -16.67 1.70
C VAL A 217 12.53 -16.23 0.75
N TYR A 218 12.47 -15.01 0.20
CA TYR A 218 13.48 -14.54 -0.75
C TYR A 218 14.67 -13.83 -0.08
N GLY A 219 14.58 -13.52 1.22
CA GLY A 219 15.48 -12.58 1.88
C GLY A 219 15.05 -11.12 1.67
N ALA A 220 15.23 -10.28 2.70
CA ALA A 220 14.77 -8.89 2.71
C ALA A 220 15.44 -8.01 1.63
N ASP A 221 16.69 -8.32 1.28
CA ASP A 221 17.47 -7.58 0.27
C ASP A 221 17.23 -8.07 -1.17
N SER A 222 16.43 -9.13 -1.34
CA SER A 222 16.21 -9.72 -2.65
C SER A 222 15.40 -8.79 -3.57
N PRO A 223 15.77 -8.69 -4.87
CA PRO A 223 14.97 -7.98 -5.87
C PRO A 223 13.51 -8.43 -5.95
N TYR A 224 13.21 -9.65 -5.51
CA TYR A 224 11.85 -10.22 -5.50
C TYR A 224 11.03 -9.87 -4.26
N ALA A 225 11.67 -9.33 -3.22
CA ALA A 225 11.07 -8.92 -1.96
C ALA A 225 11.06 -7.39 -1.75
N LYS A 226 11.59 -6.61 -2.71
CA LYS A 226 11.57 -5.14 -2.67
C LYS A 226 10.15 -4.61 -2.51
N VAL A 227 9.98 -3.66 -1.60
CA VAL A 227 8.71 -2.96 -1.35
C VAL A 227 8.96 -1.46 -1.40
N PRO A 228 8.17 -0.67 -2.13
CA PRO A 228 8.27 0.78 -2.10
C PRO A 228 8.11 1.36 -0.70
N GLN A 229 8.92 2.37 -0.40
CA GLN A 229 8.89 3.13 0.86
C GLN A 229 8.70 4.61 0.56
N TYR A 230 8.36 5.41 1.57
CA TYR A 230 8.21 6.86 1.36
C TYR A 230 9.48 7.48 0.78
N TYR A 231 10.64 7.17 1.37
CA TYR A 231 11.92 7.69 0.92
C TYR A 231 12.29 7.20 -0.49
N THR A 232 12.03 5.94 -0.86
CA THR A 232 12.35 5.48 -2.23
C THR A 232 11.44 6.12 -3.28
N ILE A 233 10.19 6.41 -2.92
CA ILE A 233 9.25 7.11 -3.81
C ILE A 233 9.62 8.58 -3.94
N ASP A 234 10.10 9.22 -2.88
CA ASP A 234 10.50 10.63 -2.88
C ASP A 234 11.69 10.91 -3.82
N GLU A 235 12.65 9.99 -3.87
CA GLU A 235 13.83 10.08 -4.74
C GLU A 235 13.50 9.95 -6.23
N ILE A 236 12.33 9.41 -6.61
CA ILE A 236 11.97 9.24 -8.02
C ILE A 236 11.83 10.61 -8.70
N THR A 237 12.71 10.86 -9.67
CA THR A 237 12.65 12.04 -10.55
C THR A 237 12.10 11.70 -11.93
N ARG A 238 11.69 12.74 -12.68
CA ARG A 238 11.36 12.62 -14.10
C ARG A 238 12.50 12.08 -14.95
N GLU A 239 13.74 12.41 -14.61
CA GLU A 239 14.91 11.89 -15.32
C GLU A 239 15.03 10.37 -15.15
N ASP A 240 14.79 9.86 -13.94
CA ASP A 240 14.85 8.41 -13.68
C ASP A 240 13.78 7.65 -14.45
N VAL A 241 12.55 8.17 -14.48
CA VAL A 241 11.44 7.59 -15.26
C VAL A 241 11.77 7.58 -16.76
N THR A 242 12.28 8.69 -17.28
CA THR A 242 12.67 8.81 -18.70
C THR A 242 13.83 7.87 -19.04
N ARG A 243 14.82 7.76 -18.15
CA ARG A 243 15.98 6.87 -18.31
C ARG A 243 15.59 5.41 -18.24
N PHE A 244 14.69 5.04 -17.32
CA PHE A 244 14.16 3.69 -17.21
C PHE A 244 13.38 3.31 -18.46
N HIS A 245 12.50 4.19 -18.96
CA HIS A 245 11.78 4.00 -20.22
C HIS A 245 12.74 3.83 -21.39
N GLY A 246 13.64 4.79 -21.64
CA GLY A 246 14.56 4.76 -22.77
C GLY A 246 15.53 3.57 -22.77
N LYS A 247 15.79 2.96 -21.61
CA LYS A 247 16.64 1.76 -21.50
C LYS A 247 15.90 0.47 -21.90
N TYR A 248 14.63 0.33 -21.52
CA TYR A 248 13.91 -0.94 -21.65
C TYR A 248 12.81 -0.94 -22.71
N PHE A 249 12.20 0.21 -23.02
CA PHE A 249 11.15 0.33 -24.05
C PHE A 249 11.81 0.55 -25.41
N THR A 250 12.14 -0.56 -26.06
CA THR A 250 12.78 -0.60 -27.38
C THR A 250 12.07 -1.63 -28.26
N PRO A 251 12.07 -1.47 -29.59
CA PRO A 251 11.32 -2.37 -30.48
C PRO A 251 11.84 -3.82 -30.37
N ASN A 252 13.15 -4.01 -30.27
CA ASN A 252 13.79 -5.32 -30.13
C ASN A 252 13.78 -5.88 -28.68
N ASN A 253 13.07 -5.23 -27.76
CA ASN A 253 12.72 -5.75 -26.42
C ASN A 253 11.19 -5.82 -26.21
N THR A 254 10.41 -5.67 -27.30
CA THR A 254 8.95 -5.61 -27.28
C THR A 254 8.35 -6.65 -28.21
N LEU A 255 7.43 -7.45 -27.68
CA LEU A 255 6.54 -8.31 -28.46
C LEU A 255 5.14 -7.69 -28.49
N LEU A 256 4.51 -7.64 -29.65
CA LEU A 256 3.15 -7.14 -29.81
C LEU A 256 2.23 -8.25 -30.29
N SER A 257 1.05 -8.32 -29.70
CA SER A 257 -0.05 -9.14 -30.17
C SER A 257 -1.20 -8.23 -30.58
N VAL A 258 -1.85 -8.55 -31.69
CA VAL A 258 -3.03 -7.83 -32.19
C VAL A 258 -4.08 -8.85 -32.59
N TRP A 259 -5.31 -8.69 -32.11
CA TRP A 259 -6.41 -9.58 -32.47
C TRP A 259 -7.73 -8.81 -32.63
N GLY A 260 -8.63 -9.35 -33.45
CA GLY A 260 -9.96 -8.80 -33.66
C GLY A 260 -10.34 -8.60 -35.12
N ASP A 261 -11.34 -7.74 -35.35
CA ASP A 261 -11.99 -7.55 -36.65
C ASP A 261 -11.16 -6.63 -37.55
N PHE A 262 -10.28 -7.20 -38.36
CA PHE A 262 -9.45 -6.49 -39.34
C PHE A 262 -8.99 -7.39 -40.49
N ASP A 263 -8.68 -6.80 -41.65
CA ASP A 263 -7.93 -7.49 -42.71
C ASP A 263 -6.43 -7.58 -42.34
N PRO A 264 -5.80 -8.76 -42.36
CA PRO A 264 -4.39 -8.92 -41.96
C PRO A 264 -3.41 -8.10 -42.78
N ALA A 265 -3.62 -7.97 -44.10
CA ALA A 265 -2.71 -7.22 -44.96
C ALA A 265 -2.77 -5.73 -44.66
N GLU A 266 -3.96 -5.19 -44.44
CA GLU A 266 -4.17 -3.81 -44.04
C GLU A 266 -3.60 -3.53 -42.65
N MET A 267 -3.87 -4.41 -41.68
CA MET A 267 -3.35 -4.25 -40.31
C MET A 267 -1.81 -4.27 -40.29
N LYS A 268 -1.17 -5.17 -41.03
CA LYS A 268 0.31 -5.17 -41.17
C LYS A 268 0.85 -3.87 -41.76
N ARG A 269 0.12 -3.22 -42.67
CA ARG A 269 0.50 -1.88 -43.18
C ARG A 269 0.39 -0.83 -42.07
N LYS A 270 -0.75 -0.77 -41.37
CA LYS A 270 -0.96 0.17 -40.25
C LYS A 270 0.08 0.00 -39.14
N LEU A 271 0.46 -1.24 -38.82
CA LEU A 271 1.50 -1.54 -37.82
C LEU A 271 2.89 -1.09 -38.26
N ARG A 272 3.25 -1.26 -39.54
CA ARG A 272 4.49 -0.72 -40.10
C ARG A 272 4.51 0.81 -40.04
N GLU A 273 3.38 1.46 -40.33
CA GLU A 273 3.24 2.91 -40.23
C GLU A 273 3.34 3.39 -38.78
N ALA A 274 2.73 2.67 -37.83
CA ALA A 274 2.69 3.06 -36.42
C ALA A 274 4.03 2.84 -35.69
N PHE A 275 4.76 1.76 -35.99
CA PHE A 275 5.96 1.36 -35.23
C PHE A 275 7.26 1.38 -36.06
N GLY A 276 7.20 1.58 -37.38
CA GLY A 276 8.36 1.45 -38.27
C GLY A 276 9.50 2.42 -37.98
N ASP A 277 9.17 3.62 -37.51
CA ASP A 277 10.15 4.66 -37.16
C ASP A 277 10.71 4.49 -35.73
N TRP A 278 10.26 3.49 -34.97
CA TRP A 278 10.81 3.21 -33.64
C TRP A 278 12.24 2.69 -33.78
N ALA A 279 13.20 3.50 -33.34
CA ALA A 279 14.61 3.18 -33.49
C ALA A 279 14.99 1.91 -32.71
N ARG A 280 15.68 0.99 -33.41
CA ARG A 280 16.26 -0.20 -32.79
C ARG A 280 17.32 0.19 -31.77
N ALA A 281 17.31 -0.47 -30.60
CA ALA A 281 18.38 -0.34 -29.63
C ALA A 281 19.55 -1.25 -30.03
N GLU A 282 20.55 -0.67 -30.70
CA GLU A 282 21.77 -1.35 -31.10
C GLU A 282 22.52 -1.91 -29.89
N GLY A 283 22.93 -3.17 -29.98
CA GLY A 283 23.65 -3.86 -28.89
C GLY A 283 22.80 -4.17 -27.64
N PHE A 284 21.48 -3.93 -27.66
CA PHE A 284 20.61 -4.29 -26.54
C PHE A 284 20.63 -5.80 -26.30
N GLN A 285 20.95 -6.18 -25.07
CA GLN A 285 20.80 -7.54 -24.56
C GLN A 285 19.79 -7.48 -23.43
N LYS A 286 18.73 -8.29 -23.55
CA LYS A 286 17.73 -8.43 -22.49
C LYS A 286 18.46 -8.89 -21.21
N PRO A 287 18.39 -8.13 -20.10
CA PRO A 287 19.04 -8.54 -18.87
C PRO A 287 18.38 -9.82 -18.34
N GLU A 288 19.19 -10.78 -17.94
CA GLU A 288 18.71 -11.93 -17.18
C GLU A 288 18.13 -11.43 -15.84
N PRO A 289 16.98 -11.97 -15.40
CA PRO A 289 16.49 -11.67 -14.06
C PRO A 289 17.52 -12.05 -12.99
N PRO A 290 17.59 -11.30 -11.87
CA PRO A 290 18.47 -11.65 -10.77
C PRO A 290 18.24 -13.09 -10.30
N ALA A 291 19.31 -13.78 -9.91
CA ALA A 291 19.17 -15.13 -9.34
C ALA A 291 18.30 -15.07 -8.09
N VAL A 292 17.54 -16.15 -7.84
CA VAL A 292 16.86 -16.33 -6.57
C VAL A 292 17.89 -16.80 -5.56
N GLU A 293 18.34 -15.88 -4.72
CA GLU A 293 19.27 -16.13 -3.62
C GLU A 293 18.48 -16.27 -2.32
N GLY A 294 18.86 -17.23 -1.47
CA GLY A 294 18.27 -17.43 -0.15
C GLY A 294 18.48 -18.86 0.35
N GLU A 295 18.42 -19.01 1.67
CA GLU A 295 18.55 -20.30 2.35
C GLU A 295 17.16 -20.75 2.81
N ARG A 296 16.94 -22.07 2.88
CA ARG A 296 15.74 -22.61 3.52
C ARG A 296 16.01 -22.82 4.99
N ASP A 297 15.43 -21.96 5.79
CA ASP A 297 15.48 -22.05 7.25
C ASP A 297 14.14 -22.52 7.81
N TYR A 298 14.16 -22.93 9.08
CA TYR A 298 12.94 -23.13 9.85
C TYR A 298 12.78 -21.98 10.83
N SER A 299 11.70 -21.21 10.69
CA SER A 299 11.44 -20.08 11.58
C SER A 299 9.96 -19.94 11.89
N VAL A 300 9.63 -19.45 13.09
CA VAL A 300 8.27 -19.09 13.48
C VAL A 300 8.24 -17.60 13.76
N ASN A 301 7.39 -16.89 13.02
CA ASN A 301 7.33 -15.44 12.97
C ASN A 301 5.91 -14.98 13.26
N VAL A 302 5.78 -13.86 13.96
CA VAL A 302 4.49 -13.25 14.28
C VAL A 302 4.51 -11.76 13.95
N VAL A 303 3.45 -11.30 13.32
CA VAL A 303 3.08 -9.89 13.24
C VAL A 303 1.90 -9.67 14.18
N PRO A 304 2.10 -9.03 15.35
CA PRO A 304 1.03 -8.75 16.28
C PRO A 304 0.03 -7.78 15.65
N LYS A 305 -1.24 -8.20 15.60
CA LYS A 305 -2.33 -7.37 15.09
C LYS A 305 -3.54 -7.50 16.02
N SER A 306 -3.67 -6.58 16.96
CA SER A 306 -4.69 -6.66 18.03
C SER A 306 -6.11 -6.39 17.55
N ASP A 307 -6.28 -5.71 16.42
CA ASP A 307 -7.55 -5.31 15.81
C ASP A 307 -8.23 -6.42 14.97
N VAL A 308 -7.72 -7.66 15.01
CA VAL A 308 -8.30 -8.79 14.26
C VAL A 308 -8.75 -9.96 15.14
N THR A 309 -9.80 -10.64 14.70
CA THR A 309 -10.41 -11.80 15.38
C THR A 309 -10.04 -13.14 14.74
N GLN A 310 -9.34 -13.09 13.60
CA GLN A 310 -8.84 -14.24 12.86
C GLN A 310 -7.34 -14.09 12.64
N SER A 311 -6.64 -15.22 12.64
CA SER A 311 -5.23 -15.30 12.26
C SER A 311 -5.10 -15.62 10.78
N THR A 312 -4.19 -14.91 10.11
CA THR A 312 -3.65 -15.30 8.81
C THR A 312 -2.35 -16.05 9.05
N ILE A 313 -2.34 -17.34 8.73
CA ILE A 313 -1.16 -18.20 8.86
C ILE A 313 -0.68 -18.53 7.46
N LEU A 314 0.58 -18.27 7.18
CA LEU A 314 1.23 -18.65 5.94
C LEU A 314 2.52 -19.41 6.26
N ILE A 315 2.79 -20.47 5.52
CA ILE A 315 3.94 -21.35 5.68
C ILE A 315 4.59 -21.46 4.32
N GLY A 316 5.86 -21.12 4.17
CA GLY A 316 6.49 -21.10 2.86
C GLY A 316 7.99 -21.32 2.89
N HIS A 317 8.53 -21.67 1.73
CA HIS A 317 9.95 -21.81 1.51
C HIS A 317 10.27 -21.56 0.02
N LEU A 318 11.56 -21.37 -0.28
CA LEU A 318 12.03 -21.26 -1.67
C LEU A 318 11.74 -22.54 -2.45
N GLY A 319 11.16 -22.39 -3.63
CA GLY A 319 10.99 -23.45 -4.59
C GLY A 319 12.26 -23.61 -5.42
N GLU A 320 12.44 -24.77 -6.03
CA GLU A 320 13.66 -25.11 -6.78
C GLU A 320 13.41 -25.32 -8.28
N ILE A 321 12.20 -24.98 -8.76
CA ILE A 321 11.81 -25.30 -10.12
C ILE A 321 11.35 -24.07 -10.90
N LYS A 322 11.77 -24.07 -12.17
CA LYS A 322 11.20 -23.31 -13.27
C LYS A 322 10.23 -24.21 -14.04
N ARG A 323 9.43 -23.63 -14.92
CA ARG A 323 8.47 -24.39 -15.74
C ARG A 323 9.11 -25.37 -16.73
N ASN A 324 10.36 -25.13 -17.14
CA ASN A 324 11.11 -26.05 -18.01
C ASN A 324 11.79 -27.21 -17.25
N ASN A 325 11.59 -27.32 -15.94
CA ASN A 325 12.10 -28.43 -15.15
C ASN A 325 11.36 -29.73 -15.54
N PRO A 326 12.05 -30.87 -15.71
CA PRO A 326 11.39 -32.15 -16.04
C PRO A 326 10.37 -32.61 -14.97
N ASP A 327 10.52 -32.18 -13.72
CA ASP A 327 9.59 -32.48 -12.63
C ASP A 327 8.39 -31.52 -12.57
N TYR A 328 8.25 -30.57 -13.51
CA TYR A 328 7.19 -29.56 -13.47
C TYR A 328 5.79 -30.17 -13.50
N PHE A 329 5.52 -31.16 -14.36
CA PHE A 329 4.18 -31.76 -14.47
C PHE A 329 3.79 -32.58 -13.23
N PRO A 330 4.65 -33.46 -12.68
CA PRO A 330 4.39 -34.08 -11.39
C PRO A 330 4.16 -33.07 -10.26
N VAL A 331 4.88 -31.93 -10.25
CA VAL A 331 4.68 -30.88 -9.23
C VAL A 331 3.32 -30.17 -9.38
N ILE A 332 2.85 -29.94 -10.61
CA ILE A 332 1.48 -29.44 -10.85
C ILE A 332 0.45 -30.39 -10.21
N VAL A 333 0.56 -31.69 -10.49
CA VAL A 333 -0.38 -32.68 -9.97
C VAL A 333 -0.26 -32.82 -8.45
N MET A 334 0.96 -32.84 -7.90
CA MET A 334 1.20 -32.79 -6.46
C MET A 334 0.52 -31.59 -5.80
N ASN A 335 0.63 -30.39 -6.40
CA ASN A 335 -0.03 -29.20 -5.89
C ASN A 335 -1.56 -29.35 -5.91
N GLN A 336 -2.12 -29.97 -6.94
CA GLN A 336 -3.56 -30.21 -7.03
C GLN A 336 -4.06 -31.25 -6.02
N VAL A 337 -3.28 -32.30 -5.74
CA VAL A 337 -3.60 -33.26 -4.67
C VAL A 337 -3.56 -32.57 -3.29
N LEU A 338 -2.54 -31.74 -3.02
CA LEU A 338 -2.42 -31.05 -1.74
C LEU A 338 -3.48 -29.94 -1.56
N SER A 339 -3.66 -29.09 -2.58
CA SER A 339 -4.38 -27.81 -2.48
C SER A 339 -5.36 -27.53 -3.64
N GLY A 340 -5.89 -28.55 -4.32
CA GLY A 340 -6.80 -28.43 -5.46
C GLY A 340 -8.21 -27.90 -5.15
N GLY A 341 -8.37 -27.01 -4.18
CA GLY A 341 -9.66 -26.52 -3.70
C GLY A 341 -10.38 -27.58 -2.85
N PHE A 342 -11.66 -27.83 -3.14
CA PHE A 342 -12.50 -28.70 -2.32
C PHE A 342 -12.05 -30.17 -2.29
N SER A 343 -11.37 -30.66 -3.32
CA SER A 343 -10.86 -32.02 -3.39
C SER A 343 -9.48 -32.19 -2.76
N GLY A 344 -8.74 -31.11 -2.52
CA GLY A 344 -7.38 -31.16 -2.02
C GLY A 344 -7.32 -31.67 -0.58
N ARG A 345 -6.22 -32.36 -0.24
CA ARG A 345 -6.02 -32.93 1.11
C ARG A 345 -6.08 -31.89 2.22
N LEU A 346 -5.54 -30.69 1.99
CA LEU A 346 -5.63 -29.58 2.95
C LEU A 346 -7.08 -29.23 3.28
N PHE A 347 -7.95 -29.16 2.26
CA PHE A 347 -9.36 -28.85 2.47
C PHE A 347 -10.07 -29.98 3.21
N GLN A 348 -9.88 -31.23 2.77
CA GLN A 348 -10.54 -32.39 3.39
C GLN A 348 -10.16 -32.51 4.87
N ASN A 349 -8.87 -32.44 5.19
CA ASN A 349 -8.43 -32.63 6.56
C ASN A 349 -8.63 -31.36 7.42
N VAL A 350 -8.03 -30.23 7.04
CA VAL A 350 -7.97 -29.04 7.91
C VAL A 350 -9.33 -28.34 8.02
N ARG A 351 -10.09 -28.27 6.92
CA ARG A 351 -11.37 -27.54 6.89
C ARG A 351 -12.58 -28.44 7.13
N LYS A 352 -12.70 -29.57 6.44
CA LYS A 352 -13.88 -30.44 6.55
C LYS A 352 -13.84 -31.31 7.81
N ASP A 353 -12.74 -32.03 8.03
CA ASP A 353 -12.67 -33.02 9.12
C ASP A 353 -12.39 -32.38 10.48
N GLN A 354 -11.43 -31.43 10.54
CA GLN A 354 -11.05 -30.77 11.79
C GLN A 354 -11.85 -29.48 12.08
N GLY A 355 -12.49 -28.88 11.07
CA GLY A 355 -13.29 -27.65 11.24
C GLY A 355 -12.47 -26.42 11.68
N LEU A 356 -11.15 -26.43 11.48
CA LEU A 356 -10.24 -25.39 11.98
C LEU A 356 -10.26 -24.12 11.13
N ALA A 357 -10.64 -24.21 9.86
CA ALA A 357 -10.40 -23.15 8.89
C ALA A 357 -11.67 -22.68 8.17
N TYR A 358 -11.78 -21.37 7.94
CA TYR A 358 -12.73 -20.86 6.93
C TYR A 358 -12.19 -21.05 5.51
N SER A 359 -10.88 -20.85 5.34
CA SER A 359 -10.16 -21.06 4.09
C SER A 359 -8.79 -21.69 4.37
N VAL A 360 -8.40 -22.63 3.53
CA VAL A 360 -7.07 -23.26 3.49
C VAL A 360 -6.66 -23.39 2.04
N PHE A 361 -5.39 -23.11 1.75
CA PHE A 361 -4.90 -22.99 0.38
C PHE A 361 -3.38 -23.20 0.36
N GLY A 362 -2.83 -23.39 -0.83
CA GLY A 362 -1.41 -23.54 -1.07
C GLY A 362 -1.10 -23.53 -2.55
N ASN A 363 0.15 -23.22 -2.84
CA ASN A 363 0.67 -23.16 -4.19
C ASN A 363 2.15 -23.55 -4.19
N TYR A 364 2.51 -24.47 -5.07
CA TYR A 364 3.87 -24.66 -5.53
C TYR A 364 4.09 -23.86 -6.81
N GLY A 365 4.70 -22.69 -6.69
CA GLY A 365 4.98 -21.80 -7.80
C GLY A 365 6.16 -22.30 -8.66
N ALA A 366 6.06 -22.07 -9.97
CA ALA A 366 7.17 -22.23 -10.92
C ALA A 366 7.16 -21.04 -11.89
N GLY A 367 8.25 -20.26 -11.87
CA GLY A 367 8.44 -19.14 -12.80
C GLY A 367 8.87 -19.62 -14.18
N TYR A 368 8.72 -18.74 -15.18
CA TYR A 368 9.25 -19.00 -16.52
C TYR A 368 10.76 -18.74 -16.59
N ASP A 369 11.20 -17.66 -15.94
CA ASP A 369 12.55 -17.12 -15.98
C ASP A 369 13.36 -17.42 -14.70
N ARG A 370 12.67 -17.74 -13.60
CA ARG A 370 13.27 -18.00 -12.28
C ARG A 370 12.56 -19.10 -11.52
N GLU A 371 13.23 -19.63 -10.51
CA GLU A 371 12.65 -20.58 -9.55
C GLU A 371 11.47 -19.92 -8.82
N GLY A 372 10.39 -20.67 -8.62
CA GLY A 372 9.24 -20.19 -7.86
C GLY A 372 9.42 -20.36 -6.34
N ARG A 373 8.32 -20.23 -5.61
CA ARG A 373 8.26 -20.53 -4.18
C ARG A 373 7.12 -21.48 -3.86
N PHE A 374 7.25 -22.22 -2.77
CA PHE A 374 6.13 -22.92 -2.17
C PHE A 374 5.53 -22.06 -1.06
N PHE A 375 4.20 -22.03 -0.97
CA PHE A 375 3.52 -21.62 0.25
C PHE A 375 2.23 -22.39 0.45
N SER A 376 1.82 -22.52 1.70
CA SER A 376 0.52 -22.99 2.14
C SER A 376 -0.01 -22.04 3.22
N GLY A 377 -1.31 -22.00 3.44
CA GLY A 377 -1.89 -21.06 4.37
C GLY A 377 -3.27 -21.44 4.84
N VAL A 378 -3.63 -20.89 5.98
CA VAL A 378 -4.92 -21.10 6.63
C VAL A 378 -5.39 -19.81 7.29
N PHE A 379 -6.68 -19.51 7.11
CA PHE A 379 -7.37 -18.44 7.84
C PHE A 379 -8.28 -19.07 8.89
N THR A 380 -7.94 -18.85 10.16
CA THR A 380 -8.58 -19.48 11.31
C THR A 380 -8.90 -18.46 12.41
N LYS A 381 -9.72 -18.86 13.39
CA LYS A 381 -9.97 -18.06 14.60
C LYS A 381 -8.66 -17.97 15.40
N SER A 382 -8.44 -16.86 16.11
CA SER A 382 -7.19 -16.65 16.88
C SER A 382 -6.89 -17.81 17.86
N SER A 383 -7.92 -18.36 18.51
CA SER A 383 -7.79 -19.47 19.46
C SER A 383 -7.16 -20.73 18.82
N SER A 384 -7.44 -20.99 17.55
CA SER A 384 -7.00 -22.19 16.81
C SER A 384 -5.73 -21.96 15.99
N THR A 385 -4.97 -20.88 16.25
CA THR A 385 -3.78 -20.52 15.46
C THR A 385 -2.75 -21.64 15.39
N VAL A 386 -2.30 -22.13 16.54
CA VAL A 386 -1.25 -23.16 16.60
C VAL A 386 -1.74 -24.49 16.01
N GLU A 387 -3.00 -24.85 16.28
CA GLU A 387 -3.62 -26.06 15.73
C GLU A 387 -3.71 -26.00 14.20
N GLY A 388 -4.15 -24.86 13.65
CA GLY A 388 -4.21 -24.65 12.21
C GLY A 388 -2.84 -24.72 11.54
N ALA A 389 -1.81 -24.13 12.15
CA ALA A 389 -0.43 -24.22 11.65
C ALA A 389 0.07 -25.67 11.63
N ARG A 390 -0.09 -26.41 12.74
CA ARG A 390 0.29 -27.83 12.81
C ARG A 390 -0.45 -28.68 11.78
N ALA A 391 -1.76 -28.51 11.66
CA ALA A 391 -2.57 -29.29 10.73
C ALA A 391 -2.10 -29.12 9.27
N VAL A 392 -1.66 -27.91 8.89
CA VAL A 392 -1.08 -27.67 7.56
C VAL A 392 0.28 -28.36 7.40
N ILE A 393 1.17 -28.27 8.40
CA ILE A 393 2.49 -28.91 8.37
C ILE A 393 2.36 -30.43 8.31
N GLU A 394 1.51 -31.02 9.15
CA GLU A 394 1.23 -32.46 9.18
C GLU A 394 0.70 -32.95 7.83
N GLU A 395 -0.13 -32.17 7.14
CA GLU A 395 -0.62 -32.53 5.81
C GLU A 395 0.49 -32.48 4.75
N ILE A 396 1.40 -31.50 4.85
CA ILE A 396 2.59 -31.42 3.98
C ILE A 396 3.51 -32.62 4.24
N GLU A 397 3.70 -33.02 5.50
CA GLU A 397 4.45 -34.22 5.86
C GLU A 397 3.78 -35.49 5.34
N ARG A 398 2.45 -35.60 5.44
CA ARG A 398 1.70 -36.76 4.94
C ARG A 398 1.84 -36.90 3.43
N MET A 399 1.80 -35.80 2.67
CA MET A 399 2.10 -35.81 1.23
C MET A 399 3.47 -36.40 0.89
N ARG A 400 4.46 -36.25 1.78
CA ARG A 400 5.80 -36.84 1.58
C ARG A 400 5.86 -38.33 1.93
N GLN A 401 4.90 -38.86 2.67
CA GLN A 401 4.90 -40.24 3.19
C GLN A 401 3.96 -41.16 2.42
N GLU A 402 2.83 -40.62 1.97
CA GLU A 402 1.73 -41.37 1.37
C GLU A 402 1.50 -40.92 -0.07
N ALA A 403 1.66 -41.84 -1.03
CA ALA A 403 1.24 -41.61 -2.41
C ALA A 403 -0.26 -41.28 -2.47
N PRO A 404 -0.71 -40.47 -3.44
CA PRO A 404 -2.13 -40.28 -3.69
C PRO A 404 -2.79 -41.62 -4.00
N SER A 405 -4.02 -41.81 -3.53
CA SER A 405 -4.86 -42.90 -4.02
C SER A 405 -5.15 -42.70 -5.51
N GLU A 406 -5.59 -43.76 -6.18
CA GLU A 406 -5.99 -43.67 -7.59
C GLU A 406 -7.11 -42.65 -7.81
N GLU A 407 -8.06 -42.56 -6.87
CA GLU A 407 -9.14 -41.57 -6.89
C GLU A 407 -8.61 -40.14 -6.71
N GLU A 408 -7.69 -39.92 -5.75
CA GLU A 408 -7.09 -38.59 -5.53
C GLU A 408 -6.28 -38.14 -6.76
N LEU A 409 -5.51 -39.05 -7.35
CA LEU A 409 -4.69 -38.77 -8.53
C LEU A 409 -5.57 -38.43 -9.74
N GLU A 410 -6.58 -39.25 -10.01
CA GLU A 410 -7.49 -39.03 -11.14
C GLU A 410 -8.25 -37.72 -10.98
N LEU A 411 -8.79 -37.46 -9.78
CA LEU A 411 -9.50 -36.22 -9.50
C LEU A 411 -8.57 -34.99 -9.62
N ALA A 412 -7.32 -35.11 -9.19
CA ALA A 412 -6.32 -34.05 -9.35
C ALA A 412 -6.02 -33.77 -10.82
N LYS A 413 -5.76 -34.80 -11.63
CA LYS A 413 -5.51 -34.66 -13.07
C LYS A 413 -6.72 -34.05 -13.77
N GLN A 414 -7.91 -34.60 -13.55
CA GLN A 414 -9.14 -34.10 -14.16
C GLN A 414 -9.43 -32.66 -13.74
N SER A 415 -9.29 -32.33 -12.46
CA SER A 415 -9.54 -30.97 -11.98
C SER A 415 -8.58 -29.96 -12.62
N TYR A 416 -7.29 -30.32 -12.75
CA TYR A 416 -6.33 -29.48 -13.46
C TYR A 416 -6.68 -29.37 -14.95
N LEU A 417 -6.88 -30.48 -15.65
CA LEU A 417 -7.17 -30.51 -17.10
C LEU A 417 -8.49 -29.82 -17.46
N ASN A 418 -9.52 -29.96 -16.63
CA ASN A 418 -10.80 -29.26 -16.81
C ASN A 418 -10.63 -27.74 -16.62
N SER A 419 -9.81 -27.31 -15.67
CA SER A 419 -9.45 -25.90 -15.54
C SER A 419 -8.54 -25.42 -16.68
N PHE A 420 -7.75 -26.34 -17.25
CA PHE A 420 -6.79 -26.05 -18.30
C PHE A 420 -7.48 -25.66 -19.61
N VAL A 421 -8.69 -26.16 -19.87
CA VAL A 421 -9.52 -25.81 -21.05
C VAL A 421 -9.77 -24.31 -21.14
N PHE A 422 -9.94 -23.63 -20.00
CA PHE A 422 -10.16 -22.18 -20.00
C PHE A 422 -8.95 -21.39 -20.50
N ASN A 423 -7.73 -21.95 -20.51
CA ASN A 423 -6.58 -21.29 -21.16
C ASN A 423 -6.74 -21.13 -22.68
N PHE A 424 -7.77 -21.72 -23.27
CA PHE A 424 -8.01 -21.76 -24.71
C PHE A 424 -9.42 -21.27 -25.09
N ASP A 425 -10.16 -20.68 -24.16
CA ASP A 425 -11.55 -20.33 -24.40
C ASP A 425 -11.72 -19.18 -25.42
N SER A 426 -10.65 -18.43 -25.66
CA SER A 426 -10.61 -17.31 -26.59
C SER A 426 -9.28 -17.23 -27.33
N ARG A 427 -9.33 -16.75 -28.58
CA ARG A 427 -8.13 -16.56 -29.44
C ARG A 427 -7.08 -15.67 -28.77
N ARG A 428 -7.53 -14.67 -28.01
CA ARG A 428 -6.70 -13.78 -27.20
C ARG A 428 -5.82 -14.54 -26.21
N GLU A 429 -6.39 -15.45 -25.43
CA GLU A 429 -5.65 -16.16 -24.38
C GLU A 429 -4.58 -17.08 -24.95
N ILE A 430 -4.89 -17.69 -26.09
CA ILE A 430 -3.94 -18.49 -26.85
C ILE A 430 -2.78 -17.61 -27.32
N LEU A 431 -3.07 -16.45 -27.91
CA LEU A 431 -2.07 -15.50 -28.39
C LEU A 431 -1.17 -14.97 -27.26
N ASP A 432 -1.77 -14.53 -26.15
CA ASP A 432 -1.07 -14.04 -24.96
C ASP A 432 -0.14 -15.12 -24.38
N ARG A 433 -0.56 -16.39 -24.43
CA ARG A 433 0.24 -17.52 -23.96
C ARG A 433 1.44 -17.80 -24.88
N LEU A 434 1.23 -17.81 -26.18
CA LEU A 434 2.31 -18.03 -27.16
C LEU A 434 3.32 -16.90 -27.13
N MET A 435 2.86 -15.65 -26.97
CA MET A 435 3.72 -14.51 -26.69
C MET A 435 4.51 -14.69 -25.39
N THR A 436 3.89 -15.27 -24.36
CA THR A 436 4.59 -15.59 -23.11
C THR A 436 5.71 -16.60 -23.36
N TYR A 437 5.46 -17.63 -24.14
CA TYR A 437 6.47 -18.64 -24.44
C TYR A 437 7.60 -18.09 -25.30
N GLU A 438 7.29 -17.33 -26.34
CA GLU A 438 8.30 -16.65 -27.14
C GLU A 438 9.17 -15.73 -26.26
N TYR A 439 8.53 -14.91 -25.42
CA TYR A 439 9.23 -13.96 -24.53
C TYR A 439 10.20 -14.64 -23.55
N TYR A 440 9.85 -15.83 -23.07
CA TYR A 440 10.66 -16.59 -22.11
C TYR A 440 11.47 -17.72 -22.76
N GLY A 441 11.42 -17.90 -24.08
CA GLY A 441 12.15 -18.95 -24.81
C GLY A 441 11.61 -20.37 -24.60
N TYR A 442 10.31 -20.52 -24.37
CA TYR A 442 9.64 -21.83 -24.23
C TYR A 442 9.16 -22.35 -25.59
N PRO A 443 9.07 -23.69 -25.78
CA PRO A 443 8.52 -24.26 -27.00
C PRO A 443 7.08 -23.76 -27.28
N GLN A 444 6.75 -23.49 -28.54
CA GLN A 444 5.40 -23.04 -28.90
C GLN A 444 4.33 -24.11 -28.60
N ASN A 445 4.71 -25.40 -28.63
CA ASN A 445 3.85 -26.53 -28.24
C ASN A 445 3.90 -26.85 -26.73
N PHE A 446 4.37 -25.94 -25.88
CA PHE A 446 4.50 -26.21 -24.45
C PHE A 446 3.15 -26.47 -23.75
N LEU A 447 2.03 -25.97 -24.31
CA LEU A 447 0.68 -26.31 -23.83
C LEU A 447 0.36 -27.79 -24.02
N ASP A 448 0.66 -28.35 -25.20
CA ASP A 448 0.47 -29.78 -25.47
C ASP A 448 1.35 -30.63 -24.55
N GLN A 449 2.59 -30.17 -24.29
CA GLN A 449 3.49 -30.83 -23.36
C GLN A 449 2.95 -30.81 -21.93
N ILE A 450 2.27 -29.74 -21.49
CA ILE A 450 1.61 -29.69 -20.18
C ILE A 450 0.46 -30.70 -20.13
N LYS A 451 -0.42 -30.74 -21.13
CA LYS A 451 -1.55 -31.68 -21.17
C LYS A 451 -1.05 -33.12 -21.06
N GLN A 452 -0.19 -33.54 -21.99
CA GLN A 452 0.38 -34.89 -22.01
C GLN A 452 1.17 -35.19 -20.73
N GLY A 453 1.99 -34.23 -20.30
CA GLY A 453 2.81 -34.37 -19.11
C GLY A 453 2.00 -34.55 -17.82
N VAL A 454 0.81 -33.95 -17.72
CA VAL A 454 -0.13 -34.13 -16.60
C VAL A 454 -0.85 -35.49 -16.69
N GLU A 455 -1.29 -35.88 -17.88
CA GLU A 455 -1.95 -37.17 -18.14
C GLU A 455 -1.03 -38.35 -17.77
N ASP A 456 0.28 -38.22 -18.02
CA ASP A 456 1.28 -39.27 -17.78
C ASP A 456 1.73 -39.40 -16.31
N VAL A 457 1.39 -38.46 -15.43
CA VAL A 457 1.89 -38.47 -14.03
C VAL A 457 1.39 -39.69 -13.25
N THR A 458 2.28 -40.38 -12.55
CA THR A 458 1.91 -41.50 -11.66
C THR A 458 1.82 -41.09 -10.19
N ALA A 459 1.20 -41.93 -9.35
CA ALA A 459 1.17 -41.69 -7.90
C ALA A 459 2.58 -41.71 -7.29
N GLU A 460 3.46 -42.56 -7.82
CA GLU A 460 4.87 -42.64 -7.46
C GLU A 460 5.63 -41.36 -7.83
N ASP A 461 5.32 -40.75 -8.97
CA ASP A 461 5.90 -39.46 -9.36
C ASP A 461 5.49 -38.37 -8.38
N VAL A 462 4.21 -38.29 -8.02
CA VAL A 462 3.70 -37.34 -7.01
C VAL A 462 4.42 -37.53 -5.68
N LEU A 463 4.55 -38.77 -5.18
CA LEU A 463 5.26 -39.05 -3.94
C LEU A 463 6.75 -38.67 -4.02
N ARG A 464 7.40 -38.97 -5.16
CA ARG A 464 8.81 -38.64 -5.40
C ARG A 464 9.03 -37.13 -5.37
N VAL A 465 8.22 -36.36 -6.08
CA VAL A 465 8.35 -34.89 -6.10
C VAL A 465 7.94 -34.26 -4.78
N SER A 466 6.97 -34.83 -4.06
CA SER A 466 6.62 -34.40 -2.69
C SER A 466 7.82 -34.50 -1.77
N LYS A 467 8.52 -35.64 -1.78
CA LYS A 467 9.74 -35.85 -0.98
C LYS A 467 10.88 -34.92 -1.38
N LYS A 468 11.00 -34.62 -2.67
CA LYS A 468 12.09 -33.82 -3.23
C LYS A 468 11.91 -32.33 -2.99
N TYR A 469 10.67 -31.82 -3.07
CA TYR A 469 10.41 -30.40 -3.22
C TYR A 469 9.60 -29.76 -2.09
N LEU A 470 8.84 -30.51 -1.29
CA LEU A 470 8.16 -29.97 -0.11
C LEU A 470 9.09 -30.11 1.09
N HIS A 471 9.40 -29.03 1.80
CA HIS A 471 10.38 -29.06 2.90
C HIS A 471 9.76 -28.60 4.24
N PRO A 472 8.90 -29.40 4.90
CA PRO A 472 8.25 -29.01 6.16
C PRO A 472 9.23 -28.72 7.31
N ASP A 473 10.44 -29.29 7.27
CA ASP A 473 11.51 -29.02 8.24
C ASP A 473 12.33 -27.75 7.93
N GLN A 474 12.06 -27.07 6.81
CA GLN A 474 12.80 -25.89 6.35
C GLN A 474 11.81 -24.87 5.76
N VAL A 475 10.88 -24.42 6.60
CA VAL A 475 9.85 -23.43 6.26
C VAL A 475 9.84 -22.24 7.20
N ASP A 476 9.46 -21.10 6.66
CA ASP A 476 9.05 -19.95 7.44
C ASP A 476 7.54 -20.05 7.73
N ILE A 477 7.19 -20.13 9.00
CA ILE A 477 5.82 -20.03 9.50
C ILE A 477 5.60 -18.59 9.91
N LEU A 478 4.64 -17.92 9.29
CA LEU A 478 4.28 -16.53 9.57
C LEU A 478 2.82 -16.45 10.02
N VAL A 479 2.60 -15.81 11.17
CA VAL A 479 1.28 -15.56 11.74
C VAL A 479 1.02 -14.06 11.81
N VAL A 480 -0.04 -13.58 11.16
CA VAL A 480 -0.58 -12.23 11.37
C VAL A 480 -1.87 -12.35 12.18
N GLY A 481 -1.88 -11.89 13.43
CA GLY A 481 -3.04 -12.07 14.30
C GLY A 481 -2.90 -11.47 15.70
N ASN A 482 -3.99 -11.51 16.46
CA ASN A 482 -4.01 -11.04 17.84
C ASN A 482 -3.43 -12.11 18.78
N ARG A 483 -2.17 -11.95 19.17
CA ARG A 483 -1.41 -12.89 20.02
C ARG A 483 -2.04 -13.13 21.39
N GLU A 484 -2.76 -12.15 21.94
CA GLU A 484 -3.45 -12.29 23.23
C GLU A 484 -4.61 -13.29 23.19
N ASN A 485 -5.13 -13.56 21.99
CA ASN A 485 -6.27 -14.44 21.76
C ASN A 485 -5.87 -15.85 21.28
N PHE A 486 -4.60 -16.24 21.42
CA PHE A 486 -4.13 -17.58 21.06
C PHE A 486 -4.26 -18.52 22.27
N ASP A 487 -4.84 -19.72 22.07
CA ASP A 487 -4.99 -20.70 23.17
C ASP A 487 -3.68 -21.41 23.51
N GLN A 488 -2.73 -21.40 22.58
CA GLN A 488 -1.42 -22.03 22.71
C GLN A 488 -0.32 -21.04 22.29
N ASP A 489 0.85 -21.16 22.92
CA ASP A 489 2.01 -20.36 22.55
C ASP A 489 2.59 -20.82 21.21
N LEU A 490 2.93 -19.87 20.33
CA LEU A 490 3.63 -20.13 19.07
C LEU A 490 4.99 -20.79 19.30
N ALA A 491 5.61 -20.60 20.47
CA ALA A 491 6.86 -21.29 20.84
C ALA A 491 6.73 -22.82 20.82
N THR A 492 5.50 -23.35 20.88
CA THR A 492 5.25 -24.79 20.75
C THR A 492 5.38 -25.32 19.32
N LEU A 493 5.58 -24.44 18.33
CA LEU A 493 5.91 -24.78 16.94
C LEU A 493 7.44 -24.81 16.71
N THR A 494 8.26 -24.44 17.69
CA THR A 494 9.72 -24.48 17.58
C THR A 494 10.34 -25.45 18.58
N LYS A 495 11.55 -25.94 18.27
CA LYS A 495 12.29 -26.87 19.14
C LYS A 495 13.01 -26.14 20.28
N ASP A 496 13.42 -24.91 20.04
CA ASP A 496 14.18 -24.04 20.95
C ASP A 496 13.30 -23.02 21.69
N GLY A 497 12.02 -22.93 21.34
CA GLY A 497 11.06 -22.00 21.93
C GLY A 497 11.12 -20.59 21.35
N THR A 498 11.94 -20.35 20.31
CA THR A 498 12.09 -19.04 19.70
C THR A 498 10.88 -18.69 18.84
N VAL A 499 10.40 -17.43 18.93
CA VAL A 499 9.39 -16.85 18.05
C VAL A 499 9.83 -15.44 17.71
N ASN A 500 10.01 -15.16 16.42
CA ASN A 500 10.44 -13.86 15.93
C ASN A 500 9.23 -12.93 15.82
N GLU A 501 9.32 -11.73 16.37
CA GLU A 501 8.33 -10.69 16.14
C GLU A 501 8.77 -9.81 14.96
N ILE A 502 7.90 -9.64 13.96
CA ILE A 502 8.16 -8.80 12.80
C ILE A 502 7.50 -7.45 13.01
N ASP A 503 8.33 -6.41 13.06
CA ASP A 503 7.85 -5.04 12.99
C ASP A 503 7.41 -4.70 11.56
N ILE A 504 6.14 -4.32 11.44
CA ILE A 504 5.53 -3.88 10.18
C ILE A 504 5.39 -2.37 10.09
N SER A 505 5.93 -1.62 11.06
CA SER A 505 5.99 -0.17 11.02
C SER A 505 6.51 0.29 9.65
N ILE A 506 5.97 1.40 9.15
CA ILE A 506 6.40 1.92 7.87
C ILE A 506 7.69 2.69 8.11
N PRO A 507 8.84 2.25 7.57
CA PRO A 507 10.08 2.98 7.75
C PRO A 507 9.94 4.37 7.12
N THR A 508 10.31 5.38 7.88
CA THR A 508 10.39 6.75 7.39
C THR A 508 11.70 7.00 6.65
N GLU A 509 12.70 6.12 6.83
CA GLU A 509 14.08 6.28 6.34
C GLU A 509 14.69 4.97 5.80
N PRO A 510 15.76 5.06 4.97
CA PRO A 510 16.47 3.90 4.46
C PRO A 510 17.07 3.00 5.56
N PRO A 511 17.04 1.65 5.39
CA PRO A 511 17.72 0.73 6.29
C PRO A 511 19.22 1.05 6.39
N GLY A 512 19.75 1.13 7.61
CA GLY A 512 21.13 1.55 7.88
C GLY A 512 21.30 3.05 8.13
N GLY A 513 20.23 3.84 7.99
CA GLY A 513 20.07 5.13 8.68
C GLY A 513 19.79 4.91 10.17
N PRO A 514 20.00 5.91 11.04
CA PRO A 514 19.73 5.79 12.47
C PRO A 514 18.27 5.36 12.71
N ALA A 515 18.06 4.36 13.56
CA ALA A 515 16.73 3.95 13.97
C ALA A 515 16.09 5.06 14.81
N ASP A 516 14.81 5.30 14.55
CA ASP A 516 13.95 6.29 15.21
C ASP A 516 14.34 7.76 15.01
N GLY A 517 13.72 8.35 13.98
CA GLY A 517 13.01 9.61 14.16
C GLY A 517 13.84 10.87 14.17
N GLU A 518 14.54 11.13 13.08
CA GLU A 518 14.81 12.46 12.53
C GLU A 518 15.52 12.19 11.20
N LYS A 519 14.96 12.61 10.05
CA LYS A 519 15.86 13.27 9.09
C LYS A 519 16.80 14.17 9.88
N GLU A 520 17.97 13.67 10.24
CA GLU A 520 19.14 14.51 10.32
C GLU A 520 19.29 15.04 8.88
N ALA A 521 18.60 16.16 8.64
CA ALA A 521 19.20 17.20 7.84
C ALA A 521 20.64 17.30 8.34
N PRO A 522 21.63 17.35 7.43
CA PRO A 522 23.04 17.21 7.75
C PRO A 522 23.32 17.81 9.12
N THR A 523 23.79 16.98 10.06
CA THR A 523 23.92 17.33 11.48
C THR A 523 24.41 18.77 11.55
N ALA A 524 23.55 19.67 12.05
CA ALA A 524 23.81 21.10 11.96
C ALA A 524 25.20 21.36 12.52
N THR A 525 26.03 22.08 11.78
CA THR A 525 27.38 22.37 12.26
C THR A 525 27.30 23.11 13.60
N ASP A 526 28.33 23.02 14.45
CA ASP A 526 28.38 23.80 15.70
C ASP A 526 28.12 25.30 15.44
N GLU A 527 28.49 25.80 14.26
CA GLU A 527 28.21 27.16 13.79
C GLU A 527 26.71 27.39 13.51
N GLN A 528 26.03 26.46 12.84
CA GLN A 528 24.58 26.54 12.61
C GLN A 528 23.77 26.41 13.90
N VAL A 529 24.22 25.59 14.84
CA VAL A 529 23.60 25.46 16.16
C VAL A 529 23.77 26.74 16.97
N ALA A 530 24.99 27.28 17.04
CA ALA A 530 25.24 28.56 17.72
C ALA A 530 24.42 29.70 17.10
N ALA A 531 24.43 29.83 15.77
CA ALA A 531 23.65 30.85 15.06
C ALA A 531 22.14 30.67 15.23
N GLY A 532 21.67 29.43 15.33
CA GLY A 532 20.27 29.11 15.60
C GLY A 532 19.85 29.53 17.01
N GLN A 533 20.68 29.24 18.01
CA GLN A 533 20.45 29.65 19.39
C GLN A 533 20.47 31.18 19.54
N ASP A 534 21.43 31.86 18.90
CA ASP A 534 21.49 33.32 18.88
C ASP A 534 20.22 33.94 18.27
N LEU A 535 19.78 33.43 17.13
CA LEU A 535 18.55 33.90 16.48
C LEU A 535 17.29 33.60 17.31
N LEU A 536 17.23 32.46 18.02
CA LEU A 536 16.12 32.20 18.94
C LEU A 536 16.14 33.17 20.13
N ALA A 537 17.31 33.56 20.64
CA ALA A 537 17.42 34.57 21.69
C ALA A 537 16.95 35.95 21.21
N GLU A 538 17.25 36.34 19.97
CA GLU A 538 16.71 37.56 19.36
C GLU A 538 15.19 37.51 19.22
N VAL A 539 14.63 36.36 18.82
CA VAL A 539 13.18 36.14 18.77
C VAL A 539 12.56 36.25 20.15
N ARG A 540 13.17 35.64 21.18
CA ARG A 540 12.70 35.73 22.57
C ARG A 540 12.66 37.18 23.04
N GLU A 541 13.71 37.95 22.78
CA GLU A 541 13.78 39.37 23.12
C GLU A 541 12.66 40.17 22.46
N ALA A 542 12.45 40.00 21.16
CA ALA A 542 11.37 40.66 20.43
C ALA A 542 9.97 40.24 20.92
N MET A 543 9.82 39.00 21.38
CA MET A 543 8.56 38.45 21.87
C MET A 543 8.25 38.79 23.34
N GLY A 544 9.14 39.44 24.08
CA GLY A 544 8.90 39.81 25.49
C GLY A 544 10.10 39.68 26.42
N GLY A 545 11.22 39.12 25.95
CA GLY A 545 12.47 39.02 26.69
C GLY A 545 12.30 38.37 28.07
N ASP A 546 12.84 39.00 29.10
CA ASP A 546 12.82 38.52 30.48
C ASP A 546 11.41 38.33 31.07
N ALA A 547 10.35 38.87 30.44
CA ALA A 547 8.98 38.61 30.86
C ALA A 547 8.61 37.11 30.81
N TYR A 548 9.30 36.31 29.99
CA TYR A 548 9.12 34.86 29.95
C TYR A 548 9.69 34.12 31.16
N ASP A 549 10.66 34.71 31.87
CA ASP A 549 11.26 34.09 33.07
C ASP A 549 10.31 34.13 34.27
N ASP A 550 9.35 35.06 34.25
CA ASP A 550 8.34 35.22 35.28
C ASP A 550 7.08 34.39 35.01
N ILE A 551 7.01 33.57 33.96
CA ILE A 551 5.82 32.77 33.60
C ILE A 551 5.91 31.35 34.17
N ASP A 552 5.15 31.06 35.23
CA ASP A 552 5.04 29.73 35.84
C ASP A 552 3.93 28.87 35.20
N ASN A 553 2.89 29.52 34.71
CA ASN A 553 1.75 28.87 34.09
C ASN A 553 0.99 29.84 33.17
N VAL A 554 0.22 29.27 32.25
CA VAL A 554 -0.57 30.03 31.28
C VAL A 554 -1.97 29.44 31.19
N ARG A 555 -2.99 30.31 31.13
CA ARG A 555 -4.34 29.96 30.68
C ARG A 555 -4.64 30.73 29.40
N ARG A 556 -4.95 30.00 28.33
CA ARG A 556 -5.29 30.55 27.02
C ARG A 556 -6.67 30.06 26.60
N SER A 557 -7.54 30.99 26.27
CA SER A 557 -8.82 30.71 25.63
C SER A 557 -8.74 31.05 24.15
N VAL A 558 -9.22 30.14 23.30
CA VAL A 558 -9.21 30.28 21.85
C VAL A 558 -10.56 29.91 21.27
N GLU A 559 -10.86 30.55 20.15
CA GLU A 559 -11.94 30.18 19.24
C GLU A 559 -11.30 29.71 17.94
N THR A 560 -11.66 28.53 17.44
CA THR A 560 -11.17 28.06 16.14
C THR A 560 -12.33 27.79 15.20
N ASN A 561 -12.23 28.36 14.00
CA ASN A 561 -13.14 28.10 12.90
C ASN A 561 -12.51 27.10 11.94
N ALA A 562 -13.17 25.95 11.76
CA ALA A 562 -12.71 24.91 10.86
C ALA A 562 -13.91 24.21 10.19
N GLY A 563 -13.94 24.15 8.86
CA GLY A 563 -15.06 23.55 8.12
C GLY A 563 -16.44 24.19 8.40
N GLY A 564 -16.47 25.49 8.73
CA GLY A 564 -17.70 26.22 9.05
C GLY A 564 -18.25 25.98 10.46
N GLN A 565 -17.51 25.27 11.32
CA GLN A 565 -17.85 25.10 12.73
C GLN A 565 -16.88 25.89 13.62
N THR A 566 -17.45 26.58 14.61
CA THR A 566 -16.69 27.28 15.64
C THR A 566 -16.57 26.40 16.88
N ILE A 567 -15.34 26.22 17.38
CA ILE A 567 -15.05 25.47 18.59
C ILE A 567 -14.27 26.36 19.56
N GLU A 568 -14.79 26.48 20.78
CA GLU A 568 -14.17 27.21 21.87
C GLU A 568 -13.39 26.26 22.78
N GLN A 569 -12.17 26.66 23.15
CA GLN A 569 -11.28 25.87 23.99
C GLN A 569 -10.58 26.75 25.01
N THR A 570 -10.39 26.23 26.22
CA THR A 570 -9.51 26.81 27.23
C THR A 570 -8.41 25.81 27.55
N ILE A 571 -7.15 26.23 27.40
CA ILE A 571 -5.96 25.42 27.63
C ILE A 571 -5.20 26.06 28.78
N ALA A 572 -4.94 25.27 29.82
CA ALA A 572 -4.07 25.62 30.93
C ALA A 572 -2.81 24.75 30.88
N THR A 573 -1.65 25.35 31.13
CA THR A 573 -0.35 24.67 31.16
C THR A 573 0.49 25.21 32.30
N ASN A 574 1.31 24.38 32.94
CA ASN A 574 2.38 24.81 33.85
C ASN A 574 3.78 24.40 33.36
N LEU A 575 4.83 24.94 33.98
CA LEU A 575 6.24 24.63 33.65
C LEU A 575 6.67 23.17 33.89
N ALA A 576 5.88 22.38 34.61
CA ALA A 576 6.11 20.94 34.77
C ALA A 576 5.60 20.11 33.57
N GLY A 577 5.13 20.77 32.50
CA GLY A 577 4.60 20.10 31.31
C GLY A 577 3.20 19.51 31.50
N GLN A 578 2.53 19.83 32.63
CA GLN A 578 1.16 19.39 32.87
C GLN A 578 0.20 20.28 32.11
N VAL A 579 -0.85 19.68 31.56
CA VAL A 579 -1.79 20.39 30.70
C VAL A 579 -3.22 19.98 31.01
N ARG A 580 -4.11 20.97 31.00
CA ARG A 580 -5.55 20.76 31.03
C ARG A 580 -6.21 21.54 29.91
N ALA A 581 -6.84 20.85 28.98
CA ALA A 581 -7.64 21.46 27.92
C ALA A 581 -9.12 21.15 28.12
N GLU A 582 -9.94 22.19 28.13
CA GLU A 582 -11.39 22.10 28.19
C GLU A 582 -11.96 22.58 26.85
N VAL A 583 -12.65 21.67 26.16
CA VAL A 583 -13.26 21.94 24.86
C VAL A 583 -14.77 21.98 25.01
N SER A 584 -15.36 23.12 24.66
CA SER A 584 -16.81 23.29 24.63
C SER A 584 -17.37 22.60 23.39
N THR A 585 -18.29 21.65 23.59
CA THR A 585 -18.98 20.98 22.47
C THR A 585 -20.50 21.08 22.65
N PRO A 586 -21.30 20.94 21.57
CA PRO A 586 -22.76 20.95 21.66
C PRO A 586 -23.37 19.88 22.59
N ARG A 587 -22.59 18.89 23.04
CA ARG A 587 -23.04 17.81 23.94
C ARG A 587 -22.44 17.87 25.35
N GLY A 588 -21.79 18.98 25.69
CA GLY A 588 -21.12 19.19 26.98
C GLY A 588 -19.60 19.30 26.84
N THR A 589 -18.94 19.73 27.90
CA THR A 589 -17.49 19.93 27.94
C THR A 589 -16.74 18.60 27.90
N VAL A 590 -15.73 18.51 27.03
CA VAL A 590 -14.72 17.44 27.06
C VAL A 590 -13.46 18.03 27.69
N THR A 591 -12.92 17.37 28.70
CA THR A 591 -11.68 17.78 29.38
C THR A 591 -10.59 16.76 29.11
N ILE A 592 -9.45 17.22 28.62
CA ILE A 592 -8.23 16.41 28.46
C ILE A 592 -7.25 16.88 29.53
N ILE A 593 -6.68 15.94 30.28
CA ILE A 593 -5.72 16.21 31.36
C ILE A 593 -4.49 15.35 31.10
N ASP A 594 -3.31 15.95 30.96
CA ASP A 594 -2.02 15.26 31.04
C ASP A 594 -1.34 15.68 32.33
N ASP A 595 -1.12 14.73 33.23
CA ASP A 595 -0.53 14.97 34.55
C ASP A 595 1.01 14.95 34.52
N GLY A 596 1.61 14.76 33.34
CA GLY A 596 3.05 14.61 33.12
C GLY A 596 3.47 13.15 32.91
N GLU A 597 2.71 12.18 33.43
CA GLU A 597 2.98 10.76 33.28
C GLU A 597 2.00 10.07 32.32
N GLN A 598 0.71 10.42 32.42
CA GLN A 598 -0.38 9.86 31.62
C GLN A 598 -1.41 10.92 31.26
N ALA A 599 -2.05 10.72 30.12
CA ALA A 599 -3.15 11.57 29.68
C ALA A 599 -4.50 10.88 29.88
N PHE A 600 -5.53 11.65 30.20
CA PHE A 600 -6.89 11.21 30.46
C PHE A 600 -7.89 12.08 29.74
N ILE A 601 -9.03 11.49 29.37
CA ILE A 601 -10.15 12.18 28.75
C ILE A 601 -11.38 12.03 29.63
N LYS A 602 -11.87 13.15 30.17
CA LYS A 602 -13.11 13.27 30.95
C LYS A 602 -14.22 13.77 30.03
N THR A 603 -15.31 13.03 29.99
CA THR A 603 -16.51 13.34 29.21
C THR A 603 -17.74 13.28 30.12
N PRO A 604 -18.91 13.78 29.68
CA PRO A 604 -20.17 13.58 30.43
C PRO A 604 -20.55 12.11 30.69
N ARG A 605 -19.87 11.15 30.04
CA ARG A 605 -20.09 9.70 30.22
C ARG A 605 -19.08 9.02 31.16
N GLY A 606 -18.08 9.75 31.64
CA GLY A 606 -17.01 9.23 32.50
C GLY A 606 -15.61 9.61 32.02
N THR A 607 -14.62 9.19 32.80
CA THR A 607 -13.19 9.40 32.55
C THR A 607 -12.54 8.11 32.07
N GLN A 608 -11.65 8.20 31.09
CA GLN A 608 -10.83 7.08 30.60
C GLN A 608 -9.40 7.55 30.27
N PRO A 609 -8.39 6.67 30.30
CA PRO A 609 -7.06 7.00 29.78
C PRO A 609 -7.12 7.41 28.30
N ALA A 610 -6.32 8.40 27.93
CA ALA A 610 -6.17 8.81 26.53
C ALA A 610 -5.28 7.82 25.78
N PRO A 611 -5.60 7.45 24.53
CA PRO A 611 -4.70 6.65 23.70
C PRO A 611 -3.32 7.29 23.54
N PRO A 612 -2.22 6.52 23.43
CA PRO A 612 -0.86 7.07 23.29
C PRO A 612 -0.69 8.06 22.13
N GLN A 613 -1.34 7.80 20.98
CA GLN A 613 -1.29 8.72 19.83
C GLN A 613 -1.95 10.07 20.15
N VAL A 614 -3.04 10.05 20.92
CA VAL A 614 -3.76 11.26 21.34
C VAL A 614 -2.89 12.10 22.27
N ARG A 615 -2.19 11.46 23.21
CA ARG A 615 -1.22 12.12 24.07
C ARG A 615 -0.07 12.75 23.28
N LYS A 616 0.53 11.99 22.36
CA LYS A 616 1.65 12.45 21.52
C LYS A 616 1.28 13.68 20.68
N GLN A 617 0.09 13.67 20.07
CA GLN A 617 -0.40 14.81 19.27
C GLN A 617 -0.60 16.06 20.13
N PHE A 618 -1.14 15.89 21.33
CA PHE A 618 -1.43 16.98 22.26
C PHE A 618 -0.14 17.61 22.81
N LEU A 619 0.81 16.79 23.26
CA LEU A 619 2.14 17.24 23.69
C LEU A 619 2.90 17.95 22.56
N GLY A 620 2.85 17.43 21.33
CA GLY A 620 3.46 18.11 20.19
C GLY A 620 2.85 19.49 19.92
N GLY A 621 1.54 19.66 20.16
CA GLY A 621 0.88 20.98 20.09
C GLY A 621 1.38 21.95 21.15
N LEU A 622 1.58 21.47 22.38
CA LEU A 622 2.15 22.25 23.47
C LEU A 622 3.57 22.69 23.17
N GLN A 623 4.41 21.76 22.71
CA GLN A 623 5.83 21.99 22.43
C GLN A 623 6.07 22.97 21.29
N ARG A 624 5.05 23.28 20.48
CA ARG A 624 5.10 24.32 19.44
C ARG A 624 4.53 25.67 19.90
N ASN A 625 4.05 25.77 21.13
CA ASN A 625 3.50 27.03 21.64
C ASN A 625 4.64 27.96 22.08
N PHE A 626 4.57 29.24 21.71
CA PHE A 626 5.59 30.23 22.06
C PHE A 626 5.76 30.40 23.57
N SER A 627 4.70 30.26 24.37
CA SER A 627 4.85 30.31 25.84
C SER A 627 5.65 29.13 26.40
N TYR A 628 5.69 28.01 25.70
CA TYR A 628 6.54 26.87 26.07
C TYR A 628 7.97 27.09 25.57
N LEU A 629 8.10 27.42 24.28
CA LEU A 629 9.40 27.59 23.62
C LEU A 629 10.27 28.69 24.26
N MET A 630 9.66 29.81 24.67
CA MET A 630 10.40 30.99 25.14
C MET A 630 10.72 30.96 26.64
N THR A 631 10.06 30.11 27.42
CA THR A 631 10.37 29.94 28.86
C THR A 631 11.48 28.92 29.11
N GLN A 632 11.71 27.98 28.18
CA GLN A 632 12.77 26.97 28.29
C GLN A 632 13.65 26.89 27.03
N PRO A 633 14.17 28.02 26.50
CA PRO A 633 14.90 28.01 25.23
C PRO A 633 16.17 27.15 25.28
N GLY A 634 16.81 27.03 26.44
CA GLY A 634 18.00 26.21 26.63
C GLY A 634 17.77 24.70 26.60
N GLU A 635 16.52 24.24 26.64
CA GLU A 635 16.16 22.83 26.46
C GLU A 635 15.89 22.47 24.99
N LEU A 636 15.82 23.47 24.11
CA LEU A 636 15.55 23.28 22.69
C LEU A 636 16.86 23.08 21.92
N GLU A 637 16.88 22.11 21.02
CA GLU A 637 17.92 22.04 19.99
C GLU A 637 17.49 22.92 18.81
N VAL A 638 18.33 23.90 18.46
CA VAL A 638 17.99 24.92 17.47
C VAL A 638 19.15 25.08 16.49
N SER A 639 18.83 25.13 15.20
CA SER A 639 19.82 25.39 14.16
C SER A 639 19.32 26.36 13.09
N ASP A 640 20.20 27.27 12.67
CA ASP A 640 19.93 28.21 11.59
C ASP A 640 19.90 27.47 10.23
N GLN A 641 18.82 27.70 9.49
CA GLN A 641 18.58 27.16 8.16
C GLN A 641 18.73 28.24 7.08
N GLY A 642 19.19 29.44 7.45
CA GLY A 642 19.41 30.57 6.55
C GLY A 642 18.11 31.28 6.15
N THR A 643 18.20 32.10 5.10
CA THR A 643 17.06 32.87 4.59
C THR A 643 16.29 32.08 3.54
N GLN A 644 14.97 32.07 3.64
CA GLN A 644 14.05 31.46 2.69
C GLN A 644 13.05 32.49 2.16
N THR A 645 12.75 32.44 0.87
CA THR A 645 11.74 33.31 0.25
C THR A 645 10.39 32.60 0.22
N VAL A 646 9.39 33.17 0.87
CA VAL A 646 8.02 32.64 0.90
C VAL A 646 7.07 33.73 0.40
N GLU A 647 6.34 33.46 -0.69
CA GLU A 647 5.40 34.43 -1.31
C GLU A 647 6.03 35.80 -1.63
N GLY A 648 7.34 35.83 -1.92
CA GLY A 648 8.09 37.05 -2.21
C GLY A 648 8.65 37.78 -0.99
N THR A 649 8.45 37.27 0.23
CA THR A 649 9.02 37.79 1.47
C THR A 649 10.20 36.93 1.91
N GLU A 650 11.33 37.56 2.26
CA GLU A 650 12.48 36.87 2.84
C GLU A 650 12.31 36.67 4.34
N LEU A 651 12.39 35.42 4.81
CA LEU A 651 12.27 35.03 6.21
C LEU A 651 13.50 34.25 6.65
N ARG A 652 13.94 34.41 7.89
CA ARG A 652 14.99 33.58 8.51
C ARG A 652 14.37 32.30 9.04
N ALA A 653 14.89 31.15 8.63
CA ALA A 653 14.36 29.86 9.02
C ALA A 653 15.22 29.22 10.13
N LEU A 654 14.57 28.80 11.21
CA LEU A 654 15.12 28.01 12.29
C LEU A 654 14.53 26.60 12.23
N ARG A 655 15.36 25.57 12.41
CA ARG A 655 14.89 24.25 12.79
C ARG A 655 14.94 24.14 14.31
N VAL A 656 13.82 23.76 14.93
CA VAL A 656 13.66 23.66 16.39
C VAL A 656 13.20 22.25 16.75
N THR A 657 13.93 21.59 17.63
CA THR A 657 13.61 20.26 18.18
C THR A 657 13.43 20.37 19.70
N PRO A 658 12.19 20.23 20.22
CA PRO A 658 11.92 20.16 21.65
C PRO A 658 12.33 18.83 22.29
N PRO A 659 12.59 18.75 23.60
CA PRO A 659 12.89 17.50 24.30
C PRO A 659 11.80 16.44 24.11
N GLY A 660 12.16 15.29 23.54
CA GLY A 660 11.22 14.19 23.26
C GLY A 660 10.09 14.55 22.28
N GLY A 661 10.20 15.69 21.58
CA GLY A 661 9.26 16.20 20.59
C GLY A 661 9.77 16.02 19.15
N ASN A 662 8.90 16.29 18.18
CA ASN A 662 9.30 16.28 16.77
C ASN A 662 9.85 17.64 16.36
N ALA A 663 10.90 17.65 15.53
CA ALA A 663 11.42 18.85 14.91
C ALA A 663 10.37 19.59 14.05
N PHE A 664 10.48 20.92 14.02
CA PHE A 664 9.68 21.79 13.15
C PHE A 664 10.51 22.96 12.63
N THR A 665 10.02 23.62 11.59
CA THR A 665 10.64 24.83 11.03
C THR A 665 9.89 26.07 11.50
N LEU A 666 10.56 26.98 12.18
CA LEU A 666 10.08 28.30 12.57
C LEU A 666 10.67 29.33 11.62
N MET A 667 9.83 30.12 10.94
CA MET A 667 10.27 31.19 10.06
C MET A 667 9.98 32.54 10.70
N VAL A 668 11.00 33.38 10.76
CA VAL A 668 11.05 34.64 11.49
C VAL A 668 11.23 35.77 10.49
N ASP A 669 10.50 36.86 10.70
CA ASP A 669 10.67 38.09 9.93
C ASP A 669 11.99 38.79 10.34
N PRO A 670 12.93 39.04 9.39
CA PRO A 670 14.26 39.54 9.71
C PRO A 670 14.30 41.03 10.10
N GLU A 671 13.19 41.78 9.95
CA GLU A 671 13.12 43.18 10.39
C GLU A 671 12.58 43.30 11.80
N THR A 672 11.59 42.47 12.15
CA THR A 672 10.86 42.55 13.41
C THR A 672 11.28 41.49 14.43
N MET A 673 11.99 40.44 14.00
CA MET A 673 12.26 39.22 14.76
C MET A 673 11.01 38.48 15.26
N MET A 674 9.84 38.83 14.72
CA MET A 674 8.58 38.18 15.06
C MET A 674 8.41 36.89 14.24
N PRO A 675 7.90 35.80 14.83
CA PRO A 675 7.54 34.61 14.07
C PRO A 675 6.48 34.92 13.01
N ALA A 676 6.77 34.56 11.77
CA ALA A 676 5.83 34.74 10.65
C ALA A 676 5.08 33.44 10.36
N ARG A 677 5.81 32.32 10.30
CA ARG A 677 5.26 31.00 9.93
C ARG A 677 5.91 29.87 10.71
N MET A 678 5.22 28.75 10.82
CA MET A 678 5.76 27.51 11.40
C MET A 678 5.26 26.30 10.63
N SER A 679 6.18 25.50 10.08
CA SER A 679 5.87 24.26 9.36
C SER A 679 6.26 23.04 10.20
N PHE A 680 5.37 22.05 10.28
CA PHE A 680 5.56 20.86 11.09
C PHE A 680 4.85 19.65 10.48
N GLN A 681 5.30 18.44 10.85
CA GLN A 681 4.56 17.23 10.55
C GLN A 681 3.49 16.97 11.61
N GLY A 682 2.24 16.93 11.18
CA GLY A 682 1.12 16.43 11.96
C GLY A 682 0.82 14.97 11.60
N GLN A 683 0.02 14.32 12.45
CA GLN A 683 -0.47 12.96 12.19
C GLN A 683 -1.98 12.95 12.34
N ASN A 684 -2.68 12.26 11.45
CA ASN A 684 -4.12 12.08 11.55
C ASN A 684 -4.43 11.05 12.66
N PRO A 685 -5.12 11.41 13.74
CA PRO A 685 -5.40 10.50 14.85
C PRO A 685 -6.33 9.33 14.50
N GLN A 686 -7.06 9.36 13.38
CA GLN A 686 -7.91 8.24 12.94
C GLN A 686 -7.17 7.24 12.07
N THR A 687 -6.30 7.74 11.19
CA THR A 687 -5.65 6.93 10.15
C THR A 687 -4.17 6.70 10.41
N GLY A 688 -3.58 7.42 11.36
CA GLY A 688 -2.13 7.44 11.59
C GLY A 688 -1.34 8.12 10.45
N GLN A 689 -2.01 8.67 9.44
CA GLN A 689 -1.38 9.28 8.27
C GLN A 689 -0.67 10.59 8.65
N SER A 690 0.62 10.70 8.37
CA SER A 690 1.35 11.97 8.50
C SER A 690 0.91 12.96 7.43
N PHE A 691 0.82 14.23 7.79
CA PHE A 691 0.59 15.34 6.86
C PHE A 691 1.50 16.51 7.25
N GLU A 692 1.87 17.33 6.28
CA GLU A 692 2.52 18.61 6.55
C GLU A 692 1.47 19.68 6.83
N ALA A 693 1.72 20.51 7.83
CA ALA A 693 0.91 21.67 8.14
C ALA A 693 1.79 22.90 8.33
N THR A 694 1.25 24.04 7.93
CA THR A 694 1.90 25.35 8.11
C THR A 694 0.97 26.28 8.86
N ASN A 695 1.42 26.79 9.99
CA ASN A 695 0.79 27.88 10.71
C ASN A 695 1.34 29.21 10.19
N VAL A 696 0.46 30.17 9.94
CA VAL A 696 0.79 31.57 9.64
C VAL A 696 0.27 32.43 10.78
N PHE A 697 1.16 33.21 11.41
CA PHE A 697 0.84 34.00 12.59
C PHE A 697 0.59 35.46 12.22
N SER A 698 -0.41 36.08 12.84
CA SER A 698 -0.73 37.49 12.63
C SER A 698 -1.45 38.09 13.84
N ASP A 699 -1.67 39.41 13.80
CA ASP A 699 -2.32 40.18 14.87
C ASP A 699 -1.62 39.99 16.23
N TYR A 700 -0.31 40.28 16.27
CA TYR A 700 0.43 40.20 17.52
C TYR A 700 -0.01 41.29 18.50
N ARG A 701 -0.28 40.91 19.75
CA ARG A 701 -0.66 41.84 20.81
C ARG A 701 0.10 41.54 22.09
N GLU A 702 0.49 42.59 22.79
CA GLU A 702 1.15 42.48 24.08
C GLU A 702 0.14 42.06 25.18
N LYS A 703 0.50 41.03 25.93
CA LYS A 703 -0.24 40.52 27.09
C LYS A 703 0.74 40.06 28.15
N SER A 704 0.59 40.60 29.37
CA SER A 704 1.47 40.26 30.49
C SER A 704 2.97 40.40 30.17
N GLY A 705 3.35 41.40 29.37
CA GLY A 705 4.75 41.63 28.97
C GLY A 705 5.25 40.78 27.81
N VAL A 706 4.42 39.88 27.25
CA VAL A 706 4.80 39.04 26.10
C VAL A 706 3.91 39.29 24.87
N MET A 707 4.50 39.16 23.69
CA MET A 707 3.79 39.29 22.41
C MET A 707 3.12 37.97 22.03
N VAL A 708 1.80 38.00 21.91
CA VAL A 708 0.98 36.81 21.60
C VAL A 708 0.38 36.98 20.21
N PRO A 709 0.49 35.99 19.29
CA PRO A 709 -0.24 36.01 18.04
C PRO A 709 -1.73 35.75 18.32
N TYR A 710 -2.57 36.76 18.11
CA TYR A 710 -4.01 36.62 18.33
C TYR A 710 -4.69 35.85 17.19
N THR A 711 -4.09 35.78 16.00
CA THR A 711 -4.61 35.02 14.88
C THR A 711 -3.59 34.02 14.38
N THR A 712 -4.01 32.77 14.16
CA THR A 712 -3.20 31.72 13.54
C THR A 712 -4.02 31.03 12.46
N THR A 713 -3.58 31.11 11.21
CA THR A 713 -4.20 30.41 10.09
C THR A 713 -3.37 29.16 9.77
N THR A 714 -4.02 28.00 9.74
CA THR A 714 -3.40 26.70 9.48
C THR A 714 -3.68 26.27 8.05
N TYR A 715 -2.63 25.98 7.28
CA TYR A 715 -2.70 25.44 5.92
C TYR A 715 -2.30 23.97 5.88
N ARG A 716 -2.90 23.21 4.96
CA ARG A 716 -2.59 21.80 4.68
C ARG A 716 -2.65 21.55 3.18
N GLY A 717 -1.58 21.01 2.60
CA GLY A 717 -1.53 20.79 1.14
C GLY A 717 -1.78 22.07 0.33
N GLY A 718 -1.47 23.25 0.90
CA GLY A 718 -1.72 24.57 0.29
C GLY A 718 -3.13 25.15 0.51
N GLU A 719 -4.06 24.41 1.11
CA GLU A 719 -5.43 24.89 1.40
C GLU A 719 -5.59 25.32 2.87
N GLU A 720 -6.39 26.36 3.11
CA GLU A 720 -6.73 26.80 4.48
C GLU A 720 -7.59 25.73 5.17
N ALA A 721 -7.07 25.16 6.26
CA ALA A 721 -7.74 24.13 7.03
C ALA A 721 -8.52 24.70 8.23
N ALA A 722 -7.97 25.70 8.91
CA ALA A 722 -8.57 26.33 10.08
C ALA A 722 -7.97 27.71 10.37
N THR A 723 -8.77 28.57 11.00
CA THR A 723 -8.28 29.83 11.59
C THR A 723 -8.61 29.85 13.09
N THR A 724 -7.58 30.05 13.91
CA THR A 724 -7.67 30.11 15.38
C THR A 724 -7.43 31.53 15.87
N THR A 725 -8.33 32.03 16.71
CA THR A 725 -8.30 33.34 17.32
C THR A 725 -8.16 33.22 18.84
N VAL A 726 -7.24 33.97 19.45
CA VAL A 726 -7.12 34.08 20.91
C VAL A 726 -8.22 34.98 21.46
N THR A 727 -9.01 34.46 22.38
CA THR A 727 -10.09 35.20 23.06
C THR A 727 -9.73 35.54 24.51
N GLY A 728 -8.78 34.82 25.11
CA GLY A 728 -8.24 35.10 26.45
C GLY A 728 -6.80 34.60 26.60
N PHE A 729 -5.97 35.35 27.33
CA PHE A 729 -4.60 34.97 27.65
C PHE A 729 -4.24 35.53 29.03
N GLU A 730 -3.91 34.66 29.97
CA GLU A 730 -3.54 34.96 31.34
C GLU A 730 -2.26 34.19 31.69
N THR A 731 -1.34 34.83 32.40
CA THR A 731 -0.12 34.22 32.93
C THR A 731 -0.19 34.17 34.45
N ASN A 732 0.50 33.21 35.07
CA ASN A 732 0.61 33.06 36.53
C ASN A 732 -0.74 33.00 37.25
N VAL A 733 -1.65 32.24 36.66
CA VAL A 733 -2.97 31.99 37.21
C VAL A 733 -2.85 31.10 38.45
N ASP A 734 -3.53 31.50 39.52
CA ASP A 734 -3.66 30.69 40.73
C ASP A 734 -4.65 29.54 40.46
N PHE A 735 -4.12 28.35 40.18
CA PHE A 735 -4.90 27.13 39.96
C PHE A 735 -5.08 26.38 41.28
N PRO A 736 -6.28 25.86 41.59
CA PRO A 736 -6.50 25.08 42.80
C PRO A 736 -5.68 23.79 42.81
N ASP A 737 -5.38 23.26 43.99
CA ASP A 737 -4.68 21.98 44.15
C ASP A 737 -5.40 20.86 43.37
N GLY A 738 -4.62 20.07 42.62
CA GLY A 738 -5.14 19.01 41.76
C GLY A 738 -5.82 19.48 40.47
N TYR A 739 -5.69 20.76 40.08
CA TYR A 739 -6.31 21.24 38.83
C TYR A 739 -5.87 20.46 37.59
N PHE A 740 -4.61 20.02 37.56
CA PHE A 740 -4.01 19.18 36.52
C PHE A 740 -4.11 17.68 36.82
N SER A 741 -4.93 17.26 37.79
CA SER A 741 -5.15 15.85 38.09
C SER A 741 -6.58 15.41 37.72
N VAL A 742 -6.75 14.10 37.56
CA VAL A 742 -8.03 13.48 37.24
C VAL A 742 -8.97 13.43 38.44
N GLU A 743 -8.40 13.32 39.65
CA GLU A 743 -9.11 13.20 40.92
C GLU A 743 -9.55 14.58 41.43
N GLN A 744 -10.57 15.14 40.79
CA GLN A 744 -11.39 16.24 41.32
C GLN A 744 -12.88 15.92 41.23
#